data_AF-A0AAD2JVL9-F1
#
_entry.id   AF-A0AAD2JVL9-F1
#
_cell.length_a   1.000
_cell.length_b   1.000
_cell.length_c   1.000
_cell.angle_alpha   90.00
_cell.angle_beta   90.00
_cell.angle_gamma   90.00
#
_symmetry.space_group_name_H-M   'P 1'
#
loop_
_entity.id
_entity.type
_entity.pdbx_description
1 polymer ?
#
loop_
_entity_poly.entity_id
_entity_poly.type
_entity_poly.pdbx_seq_one_letter_code
_entity_poly.pdbx_strand_id
1 'polypeptide(L)'
;MDALCPPQPGLNLAALEVGIGRINRHLAKVRQLQARFQVASNAHKEAAAQSLIHQAMLKLDEIWNDAMTVKQSWENASASIKPSRNDLEDITFETGHYHEPLFRDVAVWMQMIFYLIVVCSTLLHISRRGCLWVMMSTQDIVRRGLGTSNSPALQEFRDVPTMQEHFNLDTAYTIHASCPACHHTHRPEGEGPGMIYPSICVKRDRQGRKCNTPLLQPRHAYGRETTVPIRPFIEFHFVDWLARFLAHPGNEKKMDKSWDRLNAEPVDLTDVLDGSFVRNFKGPDKAHHFSVPSEDGEGRYIFSLNFDFFNPLGARQSGKKISVGAFSLVCLNLPIEERYRTENMFLCGIIPGPNEPPLDATNSYFAPLVDCFVRLWHCGVRFTKTCEYALGRLVRCAIVAFVCDLPAARKISGFASASHTHFCTVCKCTRDTVEERKAAQGDKAANQYTGRGVGYNDIRVDDWPLRMDGEWQAAAQAYRNAAHPTQAQACFNSSGVRTSEFLRLPYFEPTKMIVVDPMHNLFLGLLHETFRRVLGFSEKANDGPAVHRLSISLSPTDFLISEKDAGQVQDAIRFLETISNAELEYDDDEAELHRKLINLSKSALVHVARGLGCPTEREVPALLNSLHQSSKKALSKAKLVDELISWRRKQVETVPSRDDGRLEIGHVITKGEMKALWADIAAMHTPSWVSSVPRNYGSAQHGKLKADQWRALAMVYIPVTLIRLWSDSTLQRQGLLDMTMHLIAAVDLASSRKMIQGNDAKVQNHLLKYRTALHACFPEYTAHPNHHLALHIPHFLRLFGPVHGWWAYPFERMNGKMLRIKTNYKPGATTFDVMKTVSTDGQRLSIGE
;
A
#
# COMPACT_ATOMS: atom_id res chain seq x y z
N MET A 1 -3.40 13.57 -40.02
CA MET A 1 -3.55 15.00 -40.36
C MET A 1 -4.36 15.76 -39.31
N ASP A 2 -5.42 15.18 -38.73
CA ASP A 2 -6.18 15.82 -37.62
C ASP A 2 -5.36 16.14 -36.34
N ALA A 3 -4.14 15.60 -36.21
CA ALA A 3 -3.20 15.89 -35.13
C ALA A 3 -2.16 16.99 -35.46
N LEU A 4 -2.20 17.59 -36.66
CA LEU A 4 -1.17 18.49 -37.20
C LEU A 4 -1.65 19.96 -37.34
N CYS A 5 -2.66 20.38 -36.58
CA CYS A 5 -3.08 21.79 -36.53
C CYS A 5 -2.18 22.63 -35.60
N PRO A 6 -1.94 23.94 -35.91
CA PRO A 6 -1.11 24.84 -35.09
C PRO A 6 -1.77 25.13 -33.72
N PRO A 7 -1.05 25.73 -32.75
CA PRO A 7 -1.15 25.37 -31.34
C PRO A 7 -2.48 25.80 -30.73
N GLN A 8 -3.28 24.83 -30.31
CA GLN A 8 -4.20 25.05 -29.19
C GLN A 8 -3.52 24.61 -27.89
N PRO A 9 -3.74 25.33 -26.78
CA PRO A 9 -3.15 25.00 -25.49
C PRO A 9 -3.71 23.66 -25.01
N GLY A 10 -2.93 22.57 -25.16
CA GLY A 10 -3.35 21.24 -24.69
C GLY A 10 -2.86 20.03 -25.50
N LEU A 11 -2.16 20.19 -26.62
CA LEU A 11 -1.59 19.05 -27.35
C LEU A 11 -0.24 18.62 -26.76
N ASN A 12 -0.21 17.41 -26.21
CA ASN A 12 0.92 16.78 -25.52
C ASN A 12 1.97 16.26 -26.54
N LEU A 13 3.25 16.62 -26.37
CA LEU A 13 4.40 16.12 -27.14
C LEU A 13 4.39 14.58 -27.27
N ALA A 14 3.93 13.88 -26.24
CA ALA A 14 3.82 12.42 -26.24
C ALA A 14 2.84 11.88 -27.31
N ALA A 15 1.75 12.60 -27.60
CA ALA A 15 0.81 12.20 -28.66
C ALA A 15 1.42 12.38 -30.05
N LEU A 16 2.24 13.43 -30.23
CA LEU A 16 3.00 13.68 -31.44
C LEU A 16 4.09 12.61 -31.64
N GLU A 17 4.80 12.23 -30.59
CA GLU A 17 5.82 11.15 -30.63
C GLU A 17 5.21 9.78 -30.95
N VAL A 18 4.04 9.46 -30.38
CA VAL A 18 3.30 8.23 -30.74
C VAL A 18 2.85 8.27 -32.20
N GLY A 19 2.42 9.44 -32.69
CA GLY A 19 2.08 9.67 -34.09
C GLY A 19 3.26 9.45 -35.03
N ILE A 20 4.41 10.07 -34.72
CA ILE A 20 5.68 9.89 -35.45
C ILE A 20 6.12 8.42 -35.45
N GLY A 21 6.00 7.73 -34.31
CA GLY A 21 6.29 6.30 -34.21
C GLY A 21 5.38 5.44 -35.10
N ARG A 22 4.11 5.80 -35.27
CA ARG A 22 3.20 5.13 -36.22
C ARG A 22 3.60 5.40 -37.67
N ILE A 23 3.93 6.65 -38.01
CA ILE A 23 4.38 7.04 -39.35
C ILE A 23 5.65 6.25 -39.74
N ASN A 24 6.64 6.17 -38.84
CA ASN A 24 7.87 5.39 -39.07
C ASN A 24 7.60 3.89 -39.33
N ARG A 25 6.64 3.29 -38.60
CA ARG A 25 6.23 1.89 -38.85
C ARG A 25 5.55 1.71 -40.21
N HIS A 26 4.74 2.69 -40.64
CA HIS A 26 4.11 2.64 -41.96
C HIS A 26 5.14 2.85 -43.08
N LEU A 27 6.08 3.78 -42.94
CA LEU A 27 7.20 3.97 -43.87
C LEU A 27 8.03 2.69 -44.01
N ALA A 28 8.35 2.02 -42.90
CA ALA A 28 9.08 0.75 -42.94
C ALA A 28 8.32 -0.35 -43.71
N LYS A 29 7.00 -0.45 -43.51
CA LYS A 29 6.15 -1.42 -44.25
C LYS A 29 6.07 -1.10 -45.73
N VAL A 30 5.92 0.18 -46.11
CA VAL A 30 5.85 0.59 -47.52
C VAL A 30 7.20 0.36 -48.21
N ARG A 31 8.32 0.64 -47.55
CA ARG A 31 9.67 0.30 -48.06
C ARG A 31 9.88 -1.20 -48.24
N GLN A 32 9.40 -2.03 -47.30
CA GLN A 32 9.42 -3.49 -47.44
C GLN A 32 8.56 -3.97 -48.62
N LEU A 33 7.40 -3.35 -48.86
CA LEU A 33 6.56 -3.65 -50.02
C LEU A 33 7.26 -3.24 -51.33
N GLN A 34 7.87 -2.05 -51.38
CA GLN A 34 8.64 -1.58 -52.53
C GLN A 34 9.80 -2.54 -52.88
N ALA A 35 10.56 -2.99 -51.89
CA ALA A 35 11.65 -3.93 -52.08
C ALA A 35 11.18 -5.31 -52.59
N ARG A 36 9.99 -5.77 -52.15
CA ARG A 36 9.39 -7.02 -52.64
C ARG A 36 8.91 -6.92 -54.10
N PHE A 37 8.43 -5.75 -54.51
CA PHE A 37 7.99 -5.54 -55.89
C PHE A 37 9.15 -5.34 -56.87
N GLN A 38 10.31 -4.83 -56.45
CA GLN A 38 11.50 -4.72 -57.31
C GLN A 38 12.12 -6.08 -57.73
N VAL A 39 11.67 -7.20 -57.13
CA VAL A 39 12.24 -8.54 -57.36
C VAL A 39 11.29 -9.45 -58.18
N ALA A 40 10.06 -9.02 -58.47
CA ALA A 40 9.05 -9.86 -59.14
C ALA A 40 8.99 -9.59 -60.66
N SER A 41 9.02 -10.63 -61.50
CA SER A 41 9.23 -10.53 -62.95
C SER A 41 7.95 -10.37 -63.81
N ASN A 42 7.04 -9.42 -63.51
CA ASN A 42 5.78 -9.30 -64.28
C ASN A 42 5.37 -7.85 -64.58
N ALA A 43 5.87 -7.36 -65.72
CA ALA A 43 5.97 -5.94 -66.08
C ALA A 43 4.65 -5.13 -66.14
N HIS A 44 3.49 -5.75 -66.42
CA HIS A 44 2.25 -4.98 -66.65
C HIS A 44 1.40 -4.71 -65.40
N LYS A 45 1.49 -5.56 -64.37
CA LYS A 45 0.83 -5.32 -63.06
C LYS A 45 1.75 -4.56 -62.10
N GLU A 46 3.06 -4.58 -62.34
CA GLU A 46 4.05 -3.83 -61.57
C GLU A 46 3.93 -2.32 -61.72
N ALA A 47 3.72 -1.79 -62.94
CA ALA A 47 3.73 -0.33 -63.15
C ALA A 47 2.66 0.42 -62.34
N ALA A 48 1.44 -0.14 -62.26
CA ALA A 48 0.36 0.45 -61.47
C ALA A 48 0.59 0.32 -59.95
N ALA A 49 1.13 -0.83 -59.50
CA ALA A 49 1.45 -1.07 -58.10
C ALA A 49 2.63 -0.21 -57.63
N GLN A 50 3.68 -0.07 -58.46
CA GLN A 50 4.83 0.80 -58.20
C GLN A 50 4.41 2.27 -58.17
N SER A 51 3.49 2.70 -59.05
CA SER A 51 2.92 4.05 -59.02
C SER A 51 2.15 4.34 -57.71
N LEU A 52 1.31 3.40 -57.26
CA LEU A 52 0.59 3.51 -55.98
C LEU A 52 1.52 3.52 -54.77
N ILE A 53 2.55 2.67 -54.77
CA ILE A 53 3.58 2.64 -53.72
C ILE A 53 4.35 3.97 -53.69
N HIS A 54 4.70 4.50 -54.86
CA HIS A 54 5.40 5.78 -54.97
C HIS A 54 4.53 6.94 -54.46
N GLN A 55 3.24 6.99 -54.83
CA GLN A 55 2.29 7.98 -54.30
C GLN A 55 2.10 7.86 -52.79
N ALA A 56 2.03 6.63 -52.25
CA ALA A 56 1.92 6.40 -50.82
C ALA A 56 3.19 6.83 -50.06
N MET A 57 4.37 6.64 -50.63
CA MET A 57 5.63 7.11 -50.06
C MET A 57 5.69 8.64 -50.04
N LEU A 58 5.41 9.30 -51.16
CA LEU A 58 5.39 10.76 -51.23
C LEU A 58 4.46 11.38 -50.18
N LYS A 59 3.27 10.80 -50.01
CA LYS A 59 2.30 11.29 -49.03
C LYS A 59 2.71 11.00 -47.59
N LEU A 60 3.40 9.89 -47.32
CA LEU A 60 3.93 9.58 -45.99
C LEU A 60 5.15 10.45 -45.64
N ASP A 61 6.01 10.75 -46.61
CA ASP A 61 7.15 11.66 -46.44
C ASP A 61 6.67 13.10 -46.23
N GLU A 62 5.63 13.56 -46.93
CA GLU A 62 4.96 14.85 -46.68
C GLU A 62 4.42 14.94 -45.25
N ILE A 63 3.67 13.93 -44.80
CA ILE A 63 3.15 13.86 -43.42
C ILE A 63 4.27 13.80 -42.38
N TRP A 64 5.38 13.13 -42.69
CA TRP A 64 6.55 13.08 -41.81
C TRP A 64 7.20 14.46 -41.69
N ASN A 65 7.38 15.17 -42.79
CA ASN A 65 7.99 16.51 -42.82
C ASN A 65 7.12 17.52 -42.05
N ASP A 66 5.80 17.45 -42.21
CA ASP A 66 4.86 18.26 -41.43
C ASP A 66 4.96 17.93 -39.93
N ALA A 67 4.99 16.64 -39.58
CA ALA A 67 5.11 16.21 -38.19
C ALA A 67 6.43 16.66 -37.53
N MET A 68 7.53 16.67 -38.27
CA MET A 68 8.82 17.17 -37.76
C MET A 68 8.86 18.69 -37.66
N THR A 69 8.24 19.40 -38.60
CA THR A 69 8.09 20.87 -38.52
C THR A 69 7.27 21.28 -37.29
N VAL A 70 6.19 20.53 -37.00
CA VAL A 70 5.38 20.72 -35.79
C VAL A 70 6.18 20.36 -34.54
N LYS A 71 6.93 19.24 -34.54
CA LYS A 71 7.79 18.84 -33.42
C LYS A 71 8.83 19.92 -33.11
N GLN A 72 9.51 20.43 -34.13
CA GLN A 72 10.53 21.46 -33.97
C GLN A 72 9.93 22.79 -33.50
N SER A 73 8.73 23.15 -33.98
CA SER A 73 7.99 24.30 -33.46
C SER A 73 7.60 24.11 -31.98
N TRP A 74 7.26 22.89 -31.56
CA TRP A 74 6.94 22.55 -30.17
C TRP A 74 8.17 22.54 -29.27
N GLU A 75 9.31 22.05 -29.75
CA GLU A 75 10.60 22.09 -29.05
C GLU A 75 11.08 23.54 -28.90
N ASN A 76 10.92 24.38 -29.91
CA ASN A 76 11.22 25.81 -29.85
C ASN A 76 10.26 26.57 -28.89
N ALA A 77 8.97 26.22 -28.88
CA ALA A 77 7.99 26.74 -27.92
C ALA A 77 8.24 26.24 -26.48
N SER A 78 8.72 25.01 -26.31
CA SER A 78 9.08 24.46 -25.00
C SER A 78 10.40 25.02 -24.47
N ALA A 79 11.34 25.35 -25.36
CA ALA A 79 12.56 26.05 -25.00
C ALA A 79 12.28 27.50 -24.52
N SER A 80 11.16 28.09 -24.95
CA SER A 80 10.65 29.40 -24.48
C SER A 80 9.71 29.29 -23.26
N ILE A 81 9.24 28.08 -22.92
CA ILE A 81 8.68 27.71 -21.60
C ILE A 81 9.78 27.03 -20.77
N LYS A 82 10.97 27.62 -20.74
CA LYS A 82 11.74 27.57 -19.50
C LYS A 82 11.03 28.55 -18.58
N PRO A 83 10.67 28.19 -17.33
CA PRO A 83 10.41 29.25 -16.36
C PRO A 83 11.62 30.19 -16.46
N SER A 84 11.34 31.48 -16.67
CA SER A 84 12.39 32.47 -16.53
C SER A 84 13.08 32.15 -15.21
N ARG A 85 14.41 32.13 -15.18
CA ARG A 85 15.18 31.89 -13.96
C ARG A 85 14.92 32.97 -12.88
N ASN A 86 13.94 33.86 -13.10
CA ASN A 86 13.70 35.08 -12.37
C ASN A 86 12.35 35.11 -11.61
N ASP A 87 11.47 34.11 -11.70
CA ASP A 87 10.15 34.13 -11.00
C ASP A 87 10.06 33.16 -9.79
N LEU A 88 11.15 32.49 -9.43
CA LEU A 88 11.28 31.72 -8.19
C LEU A 88 12.58 32.18 -7.53
N GLU A 89 12.51 33.19 -6.67
CA GLU A 89 13.64 33.66 -5.87
C GLU A 89 14.36 32.47 -5.20
N ASP A 90 15.70 32.52 -5.14
CA ASP A 90 16.49 31.62 -4.31
C ASP A 90 16.02 31.76 -2.86
N ILE A 91 15.18 30.84 -2.40
CA ILE A 91 14.60 30.89 -1.07
C ILE A 91 15.68 30.51 -0.07
N THR A 92 16.16 31.52 0.64
CA THR A 92 17.05 31.37 1.77
C THR A 92 16.21 31.28 3.05
N PHE A 93 16.41 30.21 3.82
CA PHE A 93 15.76 29.99 5.10
C PHE A 93 16.77 30.23 6.22
N GLU A 94 16.48 31.22 7.06
CA GLU A 94 17.35 31.57 8.18
C GLU A 94 17.33 30.49 9.25
N THR A 95 18.52 30.06 9.64
CA THR A 95 18.73 28.94 10.59
C THR A 95 19.74 29.25 11.67
N GLY A 96 20.35 30.44 11.63
CA GLY A 96 21.37 30.85 12.60
C GLY A 96 20.90 30.68 14.05
N HIS A 97 19.63 31.00 14.33
CA HIS A 97 19.02 30.90 15.66
C HIS A 97 19.00 29.49 16.25
N TYR A 98 19.02 28.43 15.43
CA TYR A 98 19.12 27.05 15.91
C TYR A 98 20.51 26.68 16.45
N HIS A 99 21.52 27.48 16.12
CA HIS A 99 22.93 27.24 16.50
C HIS A 99 23.44 28.26 17.53
N GLU A 100 22.57 29.14 18.00
CA GLU A 100 22.91 30.11 19.04
C GLU A 100 22.62 29.53 20.42
N PRO A 101 23.37 29.92 21.46
CA PRO A 101 23.03 29.56 22.83
C PRO A 101 21.59 30.02 23.12
N LEU A 102 20.76 29.11 23.63
CA LEU A 102 19.37 29.41 24.03
C LEU A 102 19.30 30.64 24.96
N PHE A 103 20.32 30.80 25.80
CA PHE A 103 20.46 31.94 26.70
C PHE A 103 21.91 32.44 26.72
N ARG A 104 22.15 33.67 26.21
CA ARG A 104 23.50 34.26 26.15
C ARG A 104 23.97 34.84 27.49
N ASP A 105 23.04 35.29 28.34
CA ASP A 105 23.34 36.03 29.58
C ASP A 105 22.81 35.34 30.86
N VAL A 106 22.64 34.01 30.81
CA VAL A 106 22.08 33.21 31.92
C VAL A 106 23.08 32.15 32.36
N ALA A 107 23.30 32.00 33.67
CA ALA A 107 24.22 31.01 34.21
C ALA A 107 23.79 29.57 33.84
N VAL A 108 24.75 28.72 33.46
CA VAL A 108 24.52 27.35 32.95
C VAL A 108 23.59 26.52 33.85
N TRP A 109 23.77 26.58 35.16
CA TRP A 109 22.93 25.83 36.10
C TRP A 109 21.48 26.30 36.11
N MET A 110 21.20 27.60 35.87
CA MET A 110 19.82 28.10 35.72
C MET A 110 19.20 27.59 34.42
N GLN A 111 19.98 27.55 33.33
CA GLN A 111 19.53 26.98 32.05
C GLN A 111 19.14 25.51 32.23
N MET A 112 19.91 24.72 32.99
CA MET A 112 19.57 23.32 33.30
C MET A 112 18.27 23.20 34.10
N ILE A 113 17.99 24.12 35.03
CA ILE A 113 16.73 24.11 35.78
C ILE A 113 15.55 24.49 34.88
N PHE A 114 15.71 25.50 34.02
CA PHE A 114 14.67 25.85 33.04
C PHE A 114 14.40 24.70 32.08
N TYR A 115 15.45 24.04 31.59
CA TYR A 115 15.32 22.82 30.79
C TYR A 115 14.57 21.72 31.55
N LEU A 116 14.90 21.47 32.82
CA LEU A 116 14.21 20.48 33.63
C LEU A 116 12.72 20.82 33.84
N ILE A 117 12.39 22.10 34.06
CA ILE A 117 11.00 22.57 34.18
C ILE A 117 10.25 22.34 32.87
N VAL A 118 10.88 22.64 31.75
CA VAL A 118 10.34 22.39 30.42
C VAL A 118 10.10 20.90 30.21
N VAL A 119 11.10 20.04 30.43
CA VAL A 119 10.98 18.56 30.33
C VAL A 119 9.87 18.03 31.24
N CYS A 120 9.80 18.50 32.49
CA CYS A 120 8.74 18.16 33.43
C CYS A 120 7.35 18.53 32.88
N SER A 121 7.23 19.70 32.25
CA SER A 121 5.97 20.17 31.69
C SER A 121 5.59 19.47 30.38
N THR A 122 6.56 19.18 29.51
CA THR A 122 6.32 18.70 28.13
C THR A 122 6.29 17.18 28.06
N LEU A 123 7.30 16.51 28.62
CA LEU A 123 7.47 15.06 28.52
C LEU A 123 6.81 14.31 29.69
N LEU A 124 6.91 14.85 30.91
CA LEU A 124 6.37 14.19 32.10
C LEU A 124 4.92 14.61 32.42
N HIS A 125 4.39 15.59 31.68
CA HIS A 125 3.05 16.15 31.87
C HIS A 125 2.73 16.54 33.32
N ILE A 126 3.74 17.06 34.05
CA ILE A 126 3.54 17.61 35.39
C ILE A 126 2.59 18.81 35.28
N SER A 127 1.68 18.95 36.24
CA SER A 127 0.71 20.04 36.23
C SER A 127 1.40 21.41 36.15
N ARG A 128 0.79 22.37 35.43
CA ARG A 128 1.31 23.75 35.35
C ARG A 128 1.58 24.35 36.74
N ARG A 129 0.75 24.02 37.74
CA ARG A 129 0.96 24.44 39.14
C ARG A 129 2.23 23.84 39.74
N GLY A 130 2.51 22.57 39.47
CA GLY A 130 3.74 21.90 39.91
C GLY A 130 4.98 22.53 39.27
N CYS A 131 4.98 22.74 37.96
CA CYS A 131 6.09 23.41 37.26
C CYS A 131 6.28 24.86 37.73
N LEU A 132 5.17 25.59 37.95
CA LEU A 132 5.21 26.95 38.49
C LEU A 132 5.78 26.98 39.92
N TRP A 133 5.46 25.99 40.75
CA TRP A 133 6.01 25.88 42.10
C TRP A 133 7.52 25.63 42.07
N VAL A 134 8.01 24.72 41.21
CA VAL A 134 9.46 24.47 41.04
C VAL A 134 10.16 25.74 40.55
N MET A 135 9.57 26.43 39.59
CA MET A 135 10.08 27.71 39.07
C MET A 135 10.14 28.78 40.17
N MET A 136 9.04 29.02 40.89
CA MET A 136 8.98 30.01 41.97
C MET A 136 9.96 29.67 43.10
N SER A 137 10.08 28.39 43.47
CA SER A 137 11.03 27.94 44.49
C SER A 137 12.47 28.17 44.06
N THR A 138 12.79 27.88 42.79
CA THR A 138 14.11 28.18 42.21
C THR A 138 14.39 29.67 42.24
N GLN A 139 13.44 30.50 41.79
CA GLN A 139 13.58 31.96 41.77
C GLN A 139 13.80 32.53 43.18
N ASP A 140 13.11 32.00 44.21
CA ASP A 140 13.28 32.43 45.61
C ASP A 140 14.65 32.00 46.17
N ILE A 141 15.11 30.78 45.88
CA ILE A 141 16.46 30.30 46.24
C ILE A 141 17.53 31.18 45.59
N VAL A 142 17.38 31.54 44.31
CA VAL A 142 18.33 32.42 43.61
C VAL A 142 18.36 33.81 44.25
N ARG A 143 17.20 34.41 44.50
CA ARG A 143 17.07 35.76 45.06
C ARG A 143 17.64 35.85 46.48
N ARG A 144 17.41 34.84 47.31
CA ARG A 144 17.80 34.85 48.73
C ARG A 144 19.17 34.22 49.01
N GLY A 145 19.53 33.16 48.29
CA GLY A 145 20.73 32.36 48.54
C GLY A 145 21.98 32.84 47.81
N LEU A 146 21.84 33.49 46.64
CA LEU A 146 22.98 33.94 45.82
C LEU A 146 23.12 35.46 45.75
N GLY A 147 22.27 36.22 46.45
CA GLY A 147 22.32 37.69 46.49
C GLY A 147 21.99 38.39 45.17
N THR A 148 21.59 37.65 44.13
CA THR A 148 21.27 38.20 42.80
C THR A 148 19.78 38.52 42.70
N SER A 149 19.37 39.65 43.26
CA SER A 149 17.98 40.12 43.25
C SER A 149 17.50 40.63 41.87
N ASN A 150 18.43 41.01 40.97
CA ASN A 150 18.15 41.65 39.68
C ASN A 150 18.70 40.89 38.45
N SER A 151 18.74 39.55 38.46
CA SER A 151 19.10 38.82 37.24
C SER A 151 18.04 39.04 36.14
N PRO A 152 18.40 39.53 34.93
CA PRO A 152 17.48 39.70 33.80
C PRO A 152 16.72 38.40 33.47
N ALA A 153 17.39 37.26 33.60
CA ALA A 153 16.83 35.93 33.42
C ALA A 153 15.58 35.69 34.29
N LEU A 154 15.60 36.13 35.55
CA LEU A 154 14.48 35.95 36.48
C LEU A 154 13.27 36.84 36.14
N GLN A 155 13.46 37.90 35.35
CA GLN A 155 12.40 38.79 34.89
C GLN A 155 11.83 38.35 33.53
N GLU A 156 12.62 37.68 32.71
CA GLU A 156 12.24 37.14 31.41
C GLU A 156 11.38 35.87 31.57
N PHE A 157 11.77 34.96 32.47
CA PHE A 157 11.08 33.67 32.68
C PHE A 157 10.03 33.74 33.79
N ARG A 158 8.93 34.46 33.53
CA ARG A 158 7.83 34.65 34.50
C ARG A 158 6.85 33.49 34.57
N ASP A 159 6.76 32.69 33.51
CA ASP A 159 5.89 31.53 33.44
C ASP A 159 6.43 30.42 32.52
N VAL A 160 5.82 29.24 32.62
CA VAL A 160 6.21 28.04 31.87
C VAL A 160 6.02 28.22 30.35
N PRO A 161 4.91 28.81 29.84
CA PRO A 161 4.78 29.14 28.41
C PRO A 161 5.90 30.00 27.86
N THR A 162 6.27 31.11 28.52
CA THR A 162 7.36 31.98 28.07
C THR A 162 8.70 31.25 28.02
N MET A 163 8.96 30.34 28.97
CA MET A 163 10.12 29.44 28.87
C MET A 163 10.01 28.53 27.66
N GLN A 164 8.89 27.84 27.45
CA GLN A 164 8.70 26.93 26.31
C GLN A 164 8.91 27.63 24.95
N GLU A 165 8.50 28.89 24.83
CA GLU A 165 8.73 29.72 23.64
C GLU A 165 10.23 29.96 23.39
N HIS A 166 11.02 30.24 24.43
CA HIS A 166 12.47 30.43 24.30
C HIS A 166 13.22 29.15 23.92
N PHE A 167 12.75 27.99 24.38
CA PHE A 167 13.31 26.70 23.96
C PHE A 167 12.93 26.34 22.50
N ASN A 168 12.09 27.13 21.84
CA ASN A 168 11.68 26.97 20.44
C ASN A 168 11.22 25.54 20.09
N LEU A 169 10.48 24.91 21.02
CA LEU A 169 10.11 23.49 20.92
C LEU A 169 9.03 23.21 19.88
N ASP A 170 8.29 24.22 19.43
CA ASP A 170 7.12 24.07 18.58
C ASP A 170 7.50 24.35 17.12
N THR A 171 7.21 23.43 16.20
CA THR A 171 7.40 23.67 14.75
C THR A 171 6.46 24.79 14.31
N ALA A 172 6.93 25.66 13.42
CA ALA A 172 6.08 26.65 12.79
C ALA A 172 4.85 25.99 12.14
N TYR A 173 3.69 26.62 12.29
CA TYR A 173 2.43 26.10 11.76
C TYR A 173 1.52 27.22 11.27
N THR A 174 0.61 26.89 10.36
CA THR A 174 -0.45 27.78 9.91
C THR A 174 -1.81 27.12 10.14
N ILE A 175 -2.73 27.90 10.71
CA ILE A 175 -4.12 27.47 10.86
C ILE A 175 -4.89 28.00 9.66
N HIS A 176 -5.42 27.11 8.84
CA HIS A 176 -6.29 27.46 7.72
C HIS A 176 -7.76 27.40 8.14
N ALA A 177 -8.58 28.30 7.59
CA ALA A 177 -10.02 28.14 7.65
C ALA A 177 -10.48 27.19 6.54
N SER A 178 -10.91 25.98 6.90
CA SER A 178 -11.50 25.04 5.94
C SER A 178 -13.02 25.27 5.85
N CYS A 179 -13.55 25.33 4.63
CA CYS A 179 -14.98 25.49 4.42
C CYS A 179 -15.78 24.29 4.96
N PRO A 180 -16.76 24.48 5.86
CA PRO A 180 -17.56 23.36 6.38
C PRO A 180 -18.36 22.59 5.30
N ALA A 181 -18.68 23.23 4.18
CA ALA A 181 -19.46 22.62 3.09
C ALA A 181 -18.59 21.97 2.01
N CYS A 182 -17.61 22.70 1.46
CA CYS A 182 -16.82 22.25 0.32
C CYS A 182 -15.38 21.85 0.66
N HIS A 183 -14.97 21.98 1.94
CA HIS A 183 -13.63 21.67 2.48
C HIS A 183 -12.45 22.46 1.91
N HIS A 184 -12.68 23.38 0.97
CA HIS A 184 -11.62 24.26 0.48
C HIS A 184 -10.96 25.02 1.64
N THR A 185 -9.63 25.07 1.64
CA THR A 185 -8.82 25.68 2.69
C THR A 185 -8.46 27.12 2.32
N HIS A 186 -8.53 28.00 3.32
CA HIS A 186 -8.16 29.40 3.20
C HIS A 186 -7.02 29.70 4.18
N ARG A 187 -5.87 30.08 3.63
CA ARG A 187 -4.73 30.58 4.41
C ARG A 187 -5.07 31.95 4.99
N PRO A 188 -4.73 32.25 6.25
CA PRO A 188 -4.93 33.56 6.84
C PRO A 188 -4.01 34.62 6.23
N GLU A 189 -4.44 35.87 6.31
CA GLU A 189 -3.57 37.04 6.16
C GLU A 189 -3.00 37.43 7.54
N GLY A 190 -1.69 37.71 7.60
CA GLY A 190 -0.97 38.01 8.84
C GLY A 190 -0.58 36.78 9.67
N GLU A 191 0.12 37.01 10.78
CA GLU A 191 0.66 35.98 11.67
C GLU A 191 0.21 36.20 13.13
N GLY A 192 0.25 35.12 13.93
CA GLY A 192 -0.04 35.18 15.37
C GLY A 192 -1.49 35.58 15.72
N PRO A 193 -1.70 36.37 16.80
CA PRO A 193 -3.04 36.83 17.22
C PRO A 193 -3.77 37.74 16.21
N GLY A 194 -3.06 38.21 15.17
CA GLY A 194 -3.59 39.09 14.12
C GLY A 194 -4.04 38.37 12.85
N MET A 195 -4.19 37.04 12.86
CA MET A 195 -4.65 36.27 11.70
C MET A 195 -6.06 36.68 11.26
N ILE A 196 -6.17 37.20 10.03
CA ILE A 196 -7.44 37.57 9.41
C ILE A 196 -7.82 36.51 8.39
N TYR A 197 -9.08 36.09 8.42
CA TYR A 197 -9.64 35.11 7.50
C TYR A 197 -10.78 35.73 6.70
N PRO A 198 -11.03 35.27 5.47
CA PRO A 198 -12.26 35.63 4.77
C PRO A 198 -13.48 35.17 5.58
N SER A 199 -14.51 36.02 5.65
CA SER A 199 -15.75 35.70 6.38
C SER A 199 -16.57 34.59 5.70
N ILE A 200 -16.44 34.47 4.37
CA ILE A 200 -17.14 33.50 3.53
C ILE A 200 -16.19 32.77 2.56
N CYS A 201 -16.55 31.55 2.19
CA CYS A 201 -15.77 30.74 1.25
C CYS A 201 -15.76 31.33 -0.17
N VAL A 202 -14.55 31.59 -0.69
CA VAL A 202 -14.33 32.14 -2.04
C VAL A 202 -14.19 31.07 -3.15
N LYS A 203 -14.28 29.78 -2.79
CA LYS A 203 -14.19 28.68 -3.77
C LYS A 203 -15.31 28.80 -4.79
N ARG A 204 -14.95 28.59 -6.06
CA ARG A 204 -15.89 28.41 -7.17
C ARG A 204 -15.98 26.93 -7.54
N ASP A 205 -17.20 26.49 -7.86
CA ASP A 205 -17.42 25.18 -8.45
C ASP A 205 -17.03 25.15 -9.95
N ARG A 206 -17.21 24.00 -10.60
CA ARG A 206 -16.88 23.81 -12.03
C ARG A 206 -17.67 24.72 -12.97
N GLN A 207 -18.84 25.20 -12.52
CA GLN A 207 -19.71 26.11 -13.26
C GLN A 207 -19.46 27.58 -12.90
N GLY A 208 -18.43 27.87 -12.09
CA GLY A 208 -18.07 29.22 -11.67
C GLY A 208 -18.90 29.78 -10.51
N ARG A 209 -19.85 29.02 -9.96
CA ARG A 209 -20.71 29.44 -8.85
C ARG A 209 -19.91 29.49 -7.55
N LYS A 210 -20.04 30.58 -6.79
CA LYS A 210 -19.35 30.76 -5.50
C LYS A 210 -20.01 29.91 -4.40
N CYS A 211 -19.20 29.36 -3.50
CA CYS A 211 -19.69 28.58 -2.36
C CYS A 211 -20.42 29.44 -1.31
N ASN A 212 -19.88 30.61 -0.96
CA ASN A 212 -20.44 31.58 0.01
C ASN A 212 -20.74 31.05 1.42
N THR A 213 -20.29 29.84 1.76
CA THR A 213 -20.47 29.27 3.12
C THR A 213 -19.67 30.09 4.14
N PRO A 214 -20.27 30.47 5.29
CA PRO A 214 -19.55 31.13 6.38
C PRO A 214 -18.36 30.30 6.85
N LEU A 215 -17.24 30.97 7.13
CA LEU A 215 -16.00 30.33 7.58
C LEU A 215 -15.71 30.55 9.06
N LEU A 216 -16.30 31.59 9.67
CA LEU A 216 -15.96 32.07 11.01
C LEU A 216 -17.14 31.98 11.97
N GLN A 217 -16.83 31.79 13.26
CA GLN A 217 -17.78 31.80 14.37
C GLN A 217 -17.24 32.63 15.54
N PRO A 218 -18.11 33.24 16.35
CA PRO A 218 -17.69 33.93 17.56
C PRO A 218 -17.22 32.94 18.65
N ARG A 219 -16.16 33.31 19.36
CA ARG A 219 -15.60 32.59 20.50
C ARG A 219 -15.41 33.58 21.64
N HIS A 220 -16.08 33.30 22.75
CA HIS A 220 -15.96 34.06 23.99
C HIS A 220 -14.85 33.44 24.84
N ALA A 221 -13.77 34.19 25.06
CA ALA A 221 -12.67 33.77 25.93
C ALA A 221 -12.18 34.95 26.76
N TYR A 222 -12.01 34.76 28.06
CA TYR A 222 -11.49 35.77 29.00
C TYR A 222 -12.22 37.13 28.95
N GLY A 223 -13.54 37.12 28.76
CA GLY A 223 -14.35 38.35 28.69
C GLY A 223 -14.21 39.15 27.38
N ARG A 224 -13.54 38.61 26.36
CA ARG A 224 -13.47 39.17 25.00
C ARG A 224 -14.14 38.23 23.99
N GLU A 225 -14.88 38.80 23.04
CA GLU A 225 -15.42 38.09 21.90
C GLU A 225 -14.41 38.17 20.73
N THR A 226 -14.02 37.03 20.20
CA THR A 226 -13.06 36.92 19.09
C THR A 226 -13.64 36.01 18.02
N THR A 227 -13.40 36.29 16.73
CA THR A 227 -13.84 35.42 15.63
C THR A 227 -12.78 34.37 15.35
N VAL A 228 -13.20 33.11 15.21
CA VAL A 228 -12.31 31.97 14.92
C VAL A 228 -12.88 31.11 13.79
N PRO A 229 -12.04 30.34 13.07
CA PRO A 229 -12.54 29.42 12.06
C PRO A 229 -13.52 28.37 12.63
N ILE A 230 -14.60 28.09 11.89
CA ILE A 230 -15.57 27.04 12.22
C ILE A 230 -14.90 25.66 12.12
N ARG A 231 -14.14 25.42 11.04
CA ARG A 231 -13.43 24.17 10.77
C ARG A 231 -11.95 24.45 10.50
N PRO A 232 -11.14 24.61 11.54
CA PRO A 232 -9.71 24.89 11.40
C PRO A 232 -8.93 23.65 10.95
N PHE A 233 -8.01 23.84 10.00
CA PHE A 233 -7.03 22.85 9.56
C PHE A 233 -5.64 23.33 9.94
N ILE A 234 -4.85 22.49 10.61
CA ILE A 234 -3.49 22.85 11.04
C ILE A 234 -2.51 22.23 10.05
N GLU A 235 -1.75 23.09 9.37
CA GLU A 235 -0.60 22.74 8.53
C GLU A 235 0.68 23.02 9.32
N PHE A 236 1.57 22.04 9.39
CA PHE A 236 2.92 22.23 9.91
C PHE A 236 3.91 22.51 8.80
N HIS A 237 4.86 23.41 9.07
CA HIS A 237 5.81 23.86 8.05
C HIS A 237 6.96 22.87 7.94
N PHE A 238 6.99 22.15 6.82
CA PHE A 238 8.02 21.14 6.55
C PHE A 238 9.44 21.74 6.50
N VAL A 239 9.62 22.94 5.94
CA VAL A 239 10.94 23.58 5.84
C VAL A 239 11.49 23.94 7.23
N ASP A 240 10.64 24.40 8.14
CA ASP A 240 11.03 24.69 9.53
C ASP A 240 11.42 23.42 10.28
N TRP A 241 10.63 22.35 10.13
CA TRP A 241 11.00 21.04 10.66
C TRP A 241 12.31 20.52 10.07
N LEU A 242 12.50 20.64 8.76
CA LEU A 242 13.71 20.21 8.07
C LEU A 242 14.94 20.99 8.54
N ALA A 243 14.81 22.31 8.81
CA ALA A 243 15.88 23.10 9.39
C ALA A 243 16.36 22.53 10.74
N ARG A 244 15.43 22.20 11.64
CA ARG A 244 15.74 21.57 12.94
C ARG A 244 16.37 20.20 12.76
N PHE A 245 15.82 19.43 11.84
CA PHE A 245 16.29 18.09 11.52
C PHE A 245 17.72 18.08 10.98
N LEU A 246 18.12 19.12 10.23
CA LEU A 246 19.49 19.35 9.75
C LEU A 246 20.40 20.00 10.80
N ALA A 247 19.85 20.72 11.78
CA ALA A 247 20.61 21.26 12.91
C ALA A 247 21.01 20.16 13.92
N HIS A 248 20.33 19.01 13.92
CA HIS A 248 20.65 17.89 14.80
C HIS A 248 21.99 17.23 14.41
N PRO A 249 22.95 17.11 15.34
CA PRO A 249 24.24 16.49 15.07
C PRO A 249 24.15 15.08 14.48
N GLY A 250 24.92 14.86 13.41
CA GLY A 250 25.06 13.56 12.75
C GLY A 250 23.94 13.18 11.77
N ASN A 251 22.80 13.85 11.75
CA ASN A 251 21.71 13.53 10.80
C ASN A 251 22.16 13.71 9.35
N GLU A 252 22.77 14.86 9.04
CA GLU A 252 23.27 15.17 7.69
C GLU A 252 24.28 14.12 7.22
N LYS A 253 25.30 13.81 8.04
CA LYS A 253 26.30 12.77 7.72
C LYS A 253 25.66 11.43 7.41
N LYS A 254 24.68 10.99 8.20
CA LYS A 254 23.98 9.71 7.98
C LYS A 254 23.17 9.73 6.68
N MET A 255 22.45 10.82 6.43
CA MET A 255 21.61 10.95 5.24
C MET A 255 22.43 11.06 3.95
N ASP A 256 23.49 11.86 3.94
CA ASP A 256 24.35 12.02 2.77
C ASP A 256 25.06 10.70 2.45
N LYS A 257 25.59 10.00 3.48
CA LYS A 257 26.21 8.67 3.35
C LYS A 257 25.26 7.60 2.82
N SER A 258 23.94 7.76 2.99
CA SER A 258 22.97 6.76 2.52
C SER A 258 23.03 6.54 1.00
N TRP A 259 23.47 7.55 0.24
CA TRP A 259 23.63 7.46 -1.21
C TRP A 259 24.82 6.61 -1.65
N ASP A 260 25.77 6.29 -0.77
CA ASP A 260 26.89 5.39 -1.08
C ASP A 260 26.42 4.00 -1.50
N ARG A 261 25.19 3.62 -1.13
CA ARG A 261 24.53 2.38 -1.54
C ARG A 261 24.34 2.26 -3.06
N LEU A 262 24.38 3.39 -3.78
CA LEU A 262 24.29 3.41 -5.24
C LEU A 262 25.61 3.06 -5.93
N ASN A 263 26.74 3.10 -5.21
CA ASN A 263 28.07 2.87 -5.81
C ASN A 263 28.33 1.41 -6.22
N ALA A 264 27.54 0.48 -5.69
CA ALA A 264 27.60 -0.94 -6.06
C ALA A 264 26.20 -1.50 -6.25
N GLU A 265 26.07 -2.52 -7.10
CA GLU A 265 24.83 -3.29 -7.19
C GLU A 265 24.69 -4.19 -5.96
N PRO A 266 23.57 -4.11 -5.23
CA PRO A 266 23.36 -4.92 -4.04
C PRO A 266 23.15 -6.39 -4.42
N VAL A 267 23.86 -7.29 -3.74
CA VAL A 267 23.63 -8.75 -3.87
C VAL A 267 22.26 -9.11 -3.27
N ASP A 268 21.98 -8.56 -2.08
CA ASP A 268 20.70 -8.69 -1.37
C ASP A 268 20.14 -7.31 -1.08
N LEU A 269 18.83 -7.11 -1.27
CA LEU A 269 18.18 -5.85 -0.92
C LEU A 269 17.84 -5.86 0.58
N THR A 270 18.28 -4.83 1.30
CA THR A 270 18.14 -4.72 2.75
C THR A 270 17.40 -3.47 3.19
N ASP A 271 17.31 -2.46 2.31
CA ASP A 271 16.58 -1.22 2.55
C ASP A 271 15.87 -0.74 1.27
N VAL A 272 14.99 0.25 1.43
CA VAL A 272 14.30 0.92 0.33
C VAL A 272 15.23 1.54 -0.71
N LEU A 273 16.41 2.00 -0.28
CA LEU A 273 17.42 2.58 -1.17
C LEU A 273 18.06 1.56 -2.12
N ASP A 274 17.98 0.26 -1.82
CA ASP A 274 18.45 -0.81 -2.73
C ASP A 274 17.45 -1.07 -3.85
N GLY A 275 16.20 -0.63 -3.70
CA GLY A 275 15.11 -0.91 -4.63
C GLY A 275 15.34 -0.28 -6.01
N SER A 276 14.91 -1.00 -7.05
CA SER A 276 15.11 -0.57 -8.45
C SER A 276 14.44 0.77 -8.78
N PHE A 277 13.37 1.16 -8.08
CA PHE A 277 12.75 2.47 -8.29
C PHE A 277 13.69 3.60 -7.83
N VAL A 278 14.23 3.48 -6.61
CA VAL A 278 15.10 4.51 -6.05
C VAL A 278 16.41 4.59 -6.82
N ARG A 279 17.04 3.46 -7.18
CA ARG A 279 18.30 3.45 -7.95
C ARG A 279 18.19 4.10 -9.34
N ASN A 280 16.98 4.13 -9.91
CA ASN A 280 16.71 4.72 -11.21
C ASN A 280 15.98 6.08 -11.11
N PHE A 281 15.83 6.63 -9.91
CA PHE A 281 15.06 7.85 -9.68
C PHE A 281 15.82 9.06 -10.22
N LYS A 282 15.32 9.64 -11.32
CA LYS A 282 15.95 10.80 -11.98
C LYS A 282 15.66 12.10 -11.25
N GLY A 283 16.63 13.00 -11.25
CA GLY A 283 16.49 14.33 -10.65
C GLY A 283 15.65 15.31 -11.47
N PRO A 284 15.55 16.57 -11.03
CA PRO A 284 14.79 17.62 -11.72
C PRO A 284 15.23 17.88 -13.17
N ASP A 285 16.50 17.60 -13.49
CA ASP A 285 17.07 17.73 -14.82
C ASP A 285 16.69 16.57 -15.78
N LYS A 286 16.05 15.52 -15.26
CA LYS A 286 15.68 14.28 -15.96
C LYS A 286 16.85 13.52 -16.59
N ALA A 287 18.10 13.94 -16.38
CA ALA A 287 19.29 13.36 -16.96
C ALA A 287 20.04 12.54 -15.91
N HIS A 288 20.35 13.18 -14.78
CA HIS A 288 21.14 12.58 -13.71
C HIS A 288 20.24 11.89 -12.69
N HIS A 289 20.85 10.98 -11.92
CA HIS A 289 20.18 10.38 -10.78
C HIS A 289 19.90 11.45 -9.72
N PHE A 290 18.79 11.32 -8.98
CA PHE A 290 18.38 12.31 -7.99
C PHE A 290 19.46 12.54 -6.94
N SER A 291 20.29 11.57 -6.57
CA SER A 291 21.38 11.76 -5.60
C SER A 291 22.53 12.65 -6.08
N VAL A 292 22.66 12.92 -7.38
CA VAL A 292 23.81 13.66 -7.94
C VAL A 292 23.59 15.16 -7.76
N PRO A 293 24.31 15.85 -6.86
CA PRO A 293 24.08 17.26 -6.57
C PRO A 293 24.37 18.15 -7.78
N SER A 294 23.71 19.31 -7.82
CA SER A 294 23.91 20.35 -8.85
C SER A 294 25.02 21.33 -8.47
N GLU A 295 25.34 21.42 -7.18
CA GLU A 295 26.44 22.19 -6.62
C GLU A 295 27.09 21.44 -5.45
N ASP A 296 28.36 21.70 -5.18
CA ASP A 296 29.07 21.05 -4.07
C ASP A 296 28.41 21.35 -2.72
N GLY A 297 28.15 20.31 -1.93
CA GLY A 297 27.51 20.42 -0.61
C GLY A 297 25.97 20.40 -0.63
N GLU A 298 25.32 20.31 -1.79
CA GLU A 298 23.86 20.18 -1.87
C GLU A 298 23.37 18.87 -1.20
N GLY A 299 22.37 18.97 -0.34
CA GLY A 299 21.70 17.82 0.29
C GLY A 299 20.50 17.35 -0.52
N ARG A 300 20.34 16.03 -0.70
CA ARG A 300 19.23 15.46 -1.47
C ARG A 300 18.58 14.33 -0.73
N TYR A 301 17.31 14.51 -0.36
CA TYR A 301 16.63 13.61 0.56
C TYR A 301 15.28 13.14 0.02
N ILE A 302 14.96 11.86 0.23
CA ILE A 302 13.72 11.23 -0.19
C ILE A 302 12.88 10.82 1.01
N PHE A 303 11.56 10.91 0.87
CA PHE A 303 10.61 10.70 1.95
C PHE A 303 9.51 9.71 1.56
N SER A 304 8.96 9.01 2.55
CA SER A 304 7.70 8.27 2.40
C SER A 304 6.56 9.01 3.11
N LEU A 305 5.39 9.07 2.49
CA LEU A 305 4.17 9.66 3.04
C LEU A 305 3.18 8.58 3.49
N ASN A 306 2.56 8.78 4.65
CA ASN A 306 1.39 8.03 5.08
C ASN A 306 0.20 8.97 5.31
N PHE A 307 -1.00 8.47 5.03
CA PHE A 307 -2.25 9.14 5.32
C PHE A 307 -3.27 8.14 5.84
N ASP A 308 -3.90 8.48 6.96
CA ASP A 308 -4.87 7.60 7.63
C ASP A 308 -5.95 8.42 8.35
N PHE A 309 -7.14 7.83 8.52
CA PHE A 309 -8.23 8.38 9.31
C PHE A 309 -8.46 7.55 10.56
N PHE A 310 -8.53 8.23 11.71
CA PHE A 310 -8.76 7.56 12.98
C PHE A 310 -9.78 8.29 13.84
N ASN A 311 -10.32 7.59 14.84
CA ASN A 311 -11.24 8.18 15.81
C ASN A 311 -10.50 8.70 17.03
N PRO A 312 -10.41 10.04 17.23
CA PRO A 312 -9.64 10.62 18.33
C PRO A 312 -10.24 10.32 19.72
N LEU A 313 -11.51 9.93 19.79
CA LEU A 313 -12.19 9.57 21.04
C LEU A 313 -11.96 8.12 21.47
N GLY A 314 -11.26 7.33 20.64
CA GLY A 314 -11.08 5.90 20.84
C GLY A 314 -12.41 5.11 20.79
N ALA A 315 -12.37 3.86 21.22
CA ALA A 315 -13.54 2.96 21.25
C ALA A 315 -14.34 3.06 22.57
N ARG A 316 -14.50 4.26 23.15
CA ARG A 316 -15.25 4.42 24.41
C ARG A 316 -16.76 4.31 24.18
N GLN A 317 -17.47 3.68 25.13
CA GLN A 317 -18.90 3.28 25.10
C GLN A 317 -19.94 4.40 24.81
N SER A 318 -19.54 5.68 24.77
CA SER A 318 -20.44 6.83 24.58
C SER A 318 -20.99 7.01 23.14
N GLY A 319 -20.64 6.14 22.18
CA GLY A 319 -21.27 6.11 20.84
C GLY A 319 -20.91 7.23 19.85
N LYS A 320 -20.31 8.35 20.28
CA LYS A 320 -19.84 9.40 19.36
C LYS A 320 -18.60 8.94 18.59
N LYS A 321 -18.78 8.57 17.33
CA LYS A 321 -17.69 8.31 16.38
C LYS A 321 -17.34 9.60 15.66
N ILE A 322 -16.11 10.06 15.84
CA ILE A 322 -15.51 11.16 15.08
C ILE A 322 -14.42 10.56 14.20
N SER A 323 -14.22 11.06 12.99
CA SER A 323 -13.10 10.71 12.11
C SER A 323 -12.25 11.95 11.84
N VAL A 324 -10.94 11.85 12.09
CA VAL A 324 -9.94 12.87 11.79
C VAL A 324 -8.84 12.25 10.94
N GLY A 325 -8.34 12.98 9.96
CA GLY A 325 -7.25 12.51 9.11
C GLY A 325 -5.91 13.01 9.61
N ALA A 326 -4.87 12.18 9.53
CA ALA A 326 -3.50 12.62 9.75
C ALA A 326 -2.62 12.12 8.62
N PHE A 327 -1.71 12.99 8.16
CA PHE A 327 -0.69 12.60 7.20
C PHE A 327 0.69 13.04 7.66
N SER A 328 1.68 12.19 7.39
CA SER A 328 3.02 12.31 7.95
C SER A 328 4.08 11.79 6.99
N LEU A 329 5.30 12.29 7.17
CA LEU A 329 6.48 11.97 6.37
C LEU A 329 7.55 11.32 7.23
N VAL A 330 8.36 10.48 6.57
CA VAL A 330 9.55 9.84 7.13
C VAL A 330 10.68 10.01 6.14
N CYS A 331 11.87 10.42 6.62
CA CYS A 331 13.06 10.54 5.79
C CYS A 331 13.67 9.16 5.52
N LEU A 332 13.67 8.71 4.27
CA LEU A 332 14.20 7.40 3.88
C LEU A 332 15.73 7.37 3.82
N ASN A 333 16.42 8.50 3.93
CA ASN A 333 17.89 8.55 3.96
C ASN A 333 18.48 8.25 5.35
N LEU A 334 17.65 8.22 6.41
CA LEU A 334 18.11 7.77 7.71
C LEU A 334 18.27 6.22 7.76
N PRO A 335 19.19 5.72 8.63
CA PRO A 335 19.28 4.29 8.94
C PRO A 335 17.95 3.70 9.43
N ILE A 336 17.70 2.42 9.14
CA ILE A 336 16.43 1.73 9.42
C ILE A 336 16.06 1.78 10.91
N GLU A 337 17.07 1.71 11.79
CA GLU A 337 16.95 1.70 13.25
C GLU A 337 16.52 3.06 13.82
N GLU A 338 16.70 4.13 13.06
CA GLU A 338 16.45 5.51 13.48
C GLU A 338 15.28 6.15 12.74
N ARG A 339 15.10 5.81 11.46
CA ARG A 339 14.12 6.38 10.54
C ARG A 339 12.69 6.46 11.09
N TYR A 340 12.26 5.43 11.83
CA TYR A 340 10.90 5.30 12.35
C TYR A 340 10.74 5.66 13.82
N ARG A 341 11.78 6.24 14.43
CA ARG A 341 11.64 6.85 15.76
C ARG A 341 10.78 8.10 15.65
N THR A 342 10.02 8.41 16.69
CA THR A 342 8.99 9.46 16.61
C THR A 342 9.60 10.84 16.36
N GLU A 343 10.81 11.06 16.86
CA GLU A 343 11.68 12.21 16.63
C GLU A 343 12.06 12.46 15.17
N ASN A 344 12.12 11.39 14.37
CA ASN A 344 12.49 11.48 12.96
C ASN A 344 11.28 11.45 12.01
N MET A 345 10.07 11.46 12.57
CA MET A 345 8.81 11.49 11.81
C MET A 345 8.23 12.90 11.81
N PHE A 346 7.82 13.38 10.65
CA PHE A 346 7.19 14.69 10.52
C PHE A 346 5.67 14.55 10.38
N LEU A 347 4.90 15.13 11.30
CA LEU A 347 3.46 15.28 11.15
C LEU A 347 3.15 16.51 10.28
N CYS A 348 2.63 16.30 9.07
CA CYS A 348 2.37 17.38 8.12
C CYS A 348 1.10 18.17 8.44
N GLY A 349 0.05 17.49 8.90
CA GLY A 349 -1.22 18.15 9.21
C GLY A 349 -2.29 17.20 9.70
N ILE A 350 -3.32 17.78 10.33
CA ILE A 350 -4.49 17.06 10.86
C ILE A 350 -5.74 17.59 10.17
N ILE A 351 -6.37 16.74 9.35
CA ILE A 351 -7.64 17.04 8.69
C ILE A 351 -8.77 17.02 9.73
N PRO A 352 -9.52 18.12 9.87
CA PRO A 352 -10.56 18.23 10.87
C PRO A 352 -11.73 17.27 10.62
N GLY A 353 -12.30 16.71 11.69
CA GLY A 353 -13.56 15.95 11.67
C GLY A 353 -14.82 16.84 11.65
N PRO A 354 -16.02 16.33 12.01
CA PRO A 354 -16.29 15.00 12.56
C PRO A 354 -16.33 13.87 11.53
N ASN A 355 -16.47 14.21 10.26
CA ASN A 355 -16.57 13.27 9.15
C ASN A 355 -15.37 13.43 8.22
N GLU A 356 -14.96 12.31 7.62
CA GLU A 356 -13.96 12.28 6.57
C GLU A 356 -14.40 13.20 5.40
N PRO A 357 -13.48 13.99 4.82
CA PRO A 357 -13.78 14.74 3.62
C PRO A 357 -14.29 13.83 2.49
N PRO A 358 -15.28 14.29 1.73
CA PRO A 358 -15.78 13.56 0.59
C PRO A 358 -14.73 13.55 -0.54
N LEU A 359 -14.45 12.36 -1.09
CA LEU A 359 -13.67 12.14 -2.32
C LEU A 359 -12.53 13.16 -2.53
N ASP A 360 -12.65 14.01 -3.55
CA ASP A 360 -11.63 14.93 -4.06
C ASP A 360 -11.43 16.17 -3.17
N ALA A 361 -12.31 16.38 -2.19
CA ALA A 361 -12.20 17.48 -1.26
C ALA A 361 -10.95 17.36 -0.38
N THR A 362 -10.42 16.13 -0.23
CA THR A 362 -9.16 15.84 0.46
C THR A 362 -7.97 16.59 -0.18
N ASN A 363 -8.00 16.84 -1.49
CA ASN A 363 -6.92 17.53 -2.22
C ASN A 363 -6.62 18.92 -1.66
N SER A 364 -7.62 19.65 -1.15
CA SER A 364 -7.40 20.99 -0.57
C SER A 364 -6.49 20.96 0.67
N TYR A 365 -6.50 19.86 1.42
CA TYR A 365 -5.64 19.71 2.60
C TYR A 365 -4.20 19.32 2.24
N PHE A 366 -3.98 18.70 1.07
CA PHE A 366 -2.65 18.32 0.59
C PHE A 366 -1.93 19.45 -0.15
N ALA A 367 -2.67 20.45 -0.67
CA ALA A 367 -2.12 21.56 -1.44
C ALA A 367 -0.90 22.23 -0.78
N PRO A 368 -0.91 22.60 0.51
CA PRO A 368 0.24 23.26 1.11
C PRO A 368 1.50 22.38 1.16
N LEU A 369 1.33 21.07 1.42
CA LEU A 369 2.44 20.12 1.38
C LEU A 369 3.00 19.97 -0.04
N VAL A 370 2.11 19.86 -1.03
CA VAL A 370 2.51 19.74 -2.44
C VAL A 370 3.20 21.01 -2.92
N ASP A 371 2.71 22.20 -2.57
CA ASP A 371 3.37 23.48 -2.86
C ASP A 371 4.81 23.50 -2.35
N CYS A 372 5.01 23.04 -1.11
CA CYS A 372 6.32 22.91 -0.50
C CYS A 372 7.24 21.96 -1.28
N PHE A 373 6.76 20.75 -1.62
CA PHE A 373 7.56 19.76 -2.33
C PHE A 373 7.82 20.09 -3.80
N VAL A 374 6.92 20.81 -4.48
CA VAL A 374 7.18 21.36 -5.82
C VAL A 374 8.36 22.34 -5.77
N ARG A 375 8.43 23.20 -4.76
CA ARG A 375 9.55 24.13 -4.55
C ARG A 375 10.84 23.38 -4.23
N LEU A 376 10.81 22.48 -3.24
CA LEU A 376 11.97 21.66 -2.86
C LEU A 376 12.52 20.82 -4.01
N TRP A 377 11.67 20.40 -4.94
CA TRP A 377 12.10 19.71 -6.15
C TRP A 377 12.80 20.64 -7.14
N HIS A 378 12.15 21.75 -7.54
CA HIS A 378 12.60 22.59 -8.66
C HIS A 378 13.69 23.59 -8.31
N CYS A 379 13.53 24.36 -7.22
CA CYS A 379 14.54 25.33 -6.78
C CYS A 379 15.38 24.78 -5.62
N GLY A 380 14.80 23.97 -4.76
CA GLY A 380 15.40 23.63 -3.47
C GLY A 380 15.22 24.78 -2.46
N VAL A 381 15.72 24.58 -1.24
CA VAL A 381 15.76 25.62 -0.20
C VAL A 381 17.19 25.73 0.32
N ARG A 382 17.74 26.94 0.38
CA ARG A 382 19.06 27.18 0.95
C ARG A 382 18.92 27.52 2.42
N PHE A 383 19.47 26.67 3.29
CA PHE A 383 19.54 26.95 4.73
C PHE A 383 20.80 27.74 5.01
N THR A 384 20.73 28.83 5.80
CA THR A 384 21.90 29.71 6.05
C THR A 384 23.00 29.07 6.89
N LYS A 385 22.66 28.08 7.72
CA LYS A 385 23.59 27.32 8.55
C LYS A 385 22.98 25.97 8.95
N THR A 386 23.66 24.87 8.65
CA THR A 386 23.31 23.55 9.17
C THR A 386 24.39 23.03 10.09
N CYS A 387 24.20 21.85 10.71
CA CYS A 387 25.15 21.32 11.69
C CYS A 387 26.52 21.07 11.06
N GLU A 388 26.56 20.51 9.85
CA GLU A 388 27.79 20.18 9.14
C GLU A 388 28.27 21.30 8.21
N TYR A 389 27.38 22.24 7.83
CA TYR A 389 27.69 23.31 6.87
C TYR A 389 27.48 24.69 7.49
N ALA A 390 28.58 25.27 7.99
CA ALA A 390 28.58 26.56 8.68
C ALA A 390 28.17 27.76 7.79
N LEU A 391 28.41 27.66 6.48
CA LEU A 391 27.96 28.63 5.46
C LEU A 391 26.60 28.27 4.85
N GLY A 392 25.94 27.26 5.43
CA GLY A 392 24.69 26.76 4.91
C GLY A 392 24.85 25.81 3.74
N ARG A 393 23.72 25.28 3.25
CA ARG A 393 23.66 24.40 2.09
C ARG A 393 22.30 24.47 1.41
N LEU A 394 22.28 24.20 0.11
CA LEU A 394 21.05 23.95 -0.64
C LEU A 394 20.53 22.54 -0.34
N VAL A 395 19.22 22.38 -0.21
CA VAL A 395 18.58 21.07 -0.01
C VAL A 395 17.40 20.88 -0.96
N ARG A 396 17.32 19.69 -1.56
CA ARG A 396 16.18 19.22 -2.36
C ARG A 396 15.55 17.98 -1.76
N CYS A 397 14.23 17.91 -1.85
CA CYS A 397 13.46 16.79 -1.32
C CYS A 397 12.48 16.23 -2.33
N ALA A 398 12.19 14.93 -2.24
CA ALA A 398 11.14 14.26 -2.99
C ALA A 398 10.37 13.26 -2.12
N ILE A 399 9.09 13.02 -2.43
CA ILE A 399 8.30 11.95 -1.81
C ILE A 399 8.31 10.77 -2.79
N VAL A 400 8.83 9.61 -2.41
CA VAL A 400 9.03 8.47 -3.33
C VAL A 400 8.10 7.29 -3.06
N ALA A 401 7.49 7.22 -1.87
CA ALA A 401 6.58 6.13 -1.51
C ALA A 401 5.38 6.65 -0.71
N PHE A 402 4.20 6.14 -1.03
CA PHE A 402 2.93 6.46 -0.37
C PHE A 402 2.40 5.18 0.27
N VAL A 403 2.56 5.08 1.58
CA VAL A 403 2.20 3.92 2.40
C VAL A 403 0.87 4.22 3.05
N CYS A 404 -0.21 3.60 2.57
CA CYS A 404 -1.57 3.89 3.02
C CYS A 404 -2.41 2.62 2.99
N ASP A 405 -3.49 2.60 3.78
CA ASP A 405 -4.55 1.61 3.56
C ASP A 405 -5.22 1.83 2.18
N LEU A 406 -5.99 0.85 1.72
CA LEU A 406 -6.57 0.90 0.38
C LEU A 406 -7.51 2.13 0.20
N PRO A 407 -8.45 2.44 1.11
CA PRO A 407 -9.26 3.67 1.05
C PRO A 407 -8.46 4.97 0.95
N ALA A 408 -7.45 5.18 1.81
CA ALA A 408 -6.63 6.38 1.81
C ALA A 408 -5.77 6.48 0.54
N ALA A 409 -5.20 5.36 0.08
CA ALA A 409 -4.47 5.29 -1.19
C ALA A 409 -5.34 5.75 -2.37
N ARG A 410 -6.64 5.44 -2.39
CA ARG A 410 -7.57 5.92 -3.44
C ARG A 410 -7.86 7.41 -3.36
N LYS A 411 -7.97 7.96 -2.15
CA LYS A 411 -8.14 9.41 -1.97
C LYS A 411 -6.90 10.19 -2.42
N ILE A 412 -5.71 9.72 -2.08
CA ILE A 412 -4.44 10.35 -2.50
C ILE A 412 -4.24 10.25 -4.00
N SER A 413 -4.51 9.08 -4.58
CA SER A 413 -4.19 8.82 -5.99
C SER A 413 -5.21 9.36 -6.99
N GLY A 414 -6.42 9.66 -6.52
CA GLY A 414 -7.56 9.96 -7.38
C GLY A 414 -8.16 8.72 -8.06
N PHE A 415 -7.66 7.51 -7.79
CA PHE A 415 -8.22 6.28 -8.38
C PHE A 415 -9.54 5.88 -7.73
N ALA A 416 -10.34 5.14 -8.49
CA ALA A 416 -11.62 4.64 -8.05
C ALA A 416 -11.50 3.61 -6.91
N SER A 417 -12.63 3.40 -6.22
CA SER A 417 -12.75 2.38 -5.18
C SER A 417 -12.66 0.98 -5.76
N ALA A 418 -12.45 -0.01 -4.88
CA ALA A 418 -12.45 -1.42 -5.24
C ALA A 418 -13.80 -1.95 -5.80
N SER A 419 -14.88 -1.17 -5.70
CA SER A 419 -16.18 -1.52 -6.28
C SER A 419 -16.35 -1.02 -7.71
N HIS A 420 -15.40 -0.26 -8.25
CA HIS A 420 -15.48 0.29 -9.61
C HIS A 420 -15.02 -0.74 -10.66
N THR A 421 -15.41 -0.55 -11.93
CA THR A 421 -14.94 -1.40 -13.04
C THR A 421 -13.41 -1.34 -13.15
N HIS A 422 -12.85 -0.13 -13.14
CA HIS A 422 -11.40 0.11 -13.08
C HIS A 422 -10.92 0.21 -11.63
N PHE A 423 -10.78 -0.93 -10.97
CA PHE A 423 -10.47 -0.99 -9.54
C PHE A 423 -8.97 -0.94 -9.22
N CYS A 424 -8.09 -1.39 -10.12
CA CYS A 424 -6.66 -1.51 -9.84
C CYS A 424 -5.87 -0.24 -10.19
N THR A 425 -4.94 0.14 -9.32
CA THR A 425 -3.99 1.25 -9.52
C THR A 425 -2.79 0.85 -10.37
N VAL A 426 -2.45 -0.44 -10.40
CA VAL A 426 -1.23 -0.95 -11.05
C VAL A 426 -1.53 -1.48 -12.45
N CYS A 427 -2.55 -2.32 -12.58
CA CYS A 427 -2.94 -2.95 -13.85
C CYS A 427 -4.32 -2.46 -14.35
N LYS A 428 -4.67 -2.90 -15.56
CA LYS A 428 -5.92 -2.58 -16.26
C LYS A 428 -7.00 -3.64 -16.10
N CYS A 429 -6.82 -4.64 -15.23
CA CYS A 429 -7.86 -5.61 -14.94
C CYS A 429 -9.16 -4.89 -14.56
N THR A 430 -10.25 -5.32 -15.17
CA THR A 430 -11.60 -4.80 -14.93
C THR A 430 -12.36 -5.74 -14.03
N ARG A 431 -13.25 -5.18 -13.20
CA ARG A 431 -14.17 -5.98 -12.40
C ARG A 431 -15.25 -6.59 -13.29
N ASP A 432 -15.60 -7.84 -13.03
CA ASP A 432 -16.62 -8.59 -13.78
C ASP A 432 -17.95 -7.83 -13.88
N THR A 433 -18.54 -7.84 -15.07
CA THR A 433 -19.93 -7.43 -15.26
C THR A 433 -20.88 -8.43 -14.59
N VAL A 434 -22.14 -8.02 -14.39
CA VAL A 434 -23.16 -8.93 -13.83
C VAL A 434 -23.46 -10.04 -14.84
N GLU A 435 -23.40 -9.73 -16.13
CA GLU A 435 -23.58 -10.69 -17.21
C GLU A 435 -22.44 -11.73 -17.28
N GLU A 436 -21.17 -11.31 -17.15
CA GLU A 436 -20.02 -12.21 -17.13
C GLU A 436 -20.07 -13.20 -15.95
N ARG A 437 -20.50 -12.73 -14.77
CA ARG A 437 -20.70 -13.60 -13.60
C ARG A 437 -21.82 -14.61 -13.79
N LYS A 438 -22.90 -14.22 -14.48
CA LYS A 438 -24.01 -15.14 -14.82
C LYS A 438 -23.62 -16.16 -15.89
N ALA A 439 -22.86 -15.73 -16.91
CA ALA A 439 -22.35 -16.63 -17.96
C ALA A 439 -21.36 -17.67 -17.38
N ALA A 440 -20.47 -17.26 -16.48
CA ALA A 440 -19.54 -18.15 -15.78
C ALA A 440 -20.22 -19.14 -14.81
N GLN A 441 -21.43 -18.82 -14.33
CA GLN A 441 -22.24 -19.71 -13.49
C GLN A 441 -23.11 -20.68 -14.32
N GLY A 442 -23.45 -20.34 -15.56
CA GLY A 442 -24.23 -21.17 -16.47
C GLY A 442 -23.41 -22.27 -17.15
N ASP A 443 -22.12 -22.03 -17.41
CA ASP A 443 -21.25 -22.94 -18.14
C ASP A 443 -20.27 -23.66 -17.20
N LYS A 444 -20.80 -24.68 -16.48
CA LYS A 444 -20.04 -25.46 -15.49
C LYS A 444 -18.82 -26.20 -16.09
N ALA A 445 -18.80 -26.41 -17.42
CA ALA A 445 -17.75 -27.15 -18.10
C ALA A 445 -16.53 -26.28 -18.50
N ALA A 446 -16.70 -24.97 -18.71
CA ALA A 446 -15.61 -24.08 -19.13
C ALA A 446 -14.72 -23.59 -17.97
N ASN A 447 -15.28 -23.56 -16.74
CA ASN A 447 -14.57 -23.16 -15.52
C ASN A 447 -13.77 -24.29 -14.87
N GLN A 448 -14.02 -25.54 -15.27
CA GLN A 448 -13.23 -26.69 -14.87
C GLN A 448 -12.02 -26.75 -15.82
N TYR A 449 -10.81 -26.53 -15.31
CA TYR A 449 -9.51 -26.71 -15.99
C TYR A 449 -8.87 -25.59 -16.85
N THR A 450 -9.50 -24.43 -17.11
CA THR A 450 -8.86 -23.44 -18.04
C THR A 450 -8.16 -22.23 -17.39
N GLY A 451 -8.22 -22.03 -16.06
CA GLY A 451 -7.54 -20.91 -15.40
C GLY A 451 -8.02 -19.50 -15.81
N ARG A 452 -9.13 -19.38 -16.54
CA ARG A 452 -9.70 -18.10 -17.00
C ARG A 452 -10.60 -17.47 -15.93
N GLY A 453 -10.04 -17.15 -14.77
CA GLY A 453 -10.72 -16.25 -13.83
C GLY A 453 -10.90 -14.87 -14.45
N VAL A 454 -12.02 -14.20 -14.14
CA VAL A 454 -12.25 -12.78 -14.48
C VAL A 454 -12.13 -11.91 -13.21
N GLY A 455 -11.74 -10.65 -13.39
CA GLY A 455 -11.70 -9.65 -12.31
C GLY A 455 -10.79 -10.04 -11.14
N TYR A 456 -11.37 -10.20 -9.94
CA TYR A 456 -10.61 -10.59 -8.75
C TYR A 456 -10.20 -12.05 -8.75
N ASN A 457 -10.94 -12.90 -9.48
CA ASN A 457 -10.65 -14.33 -9.60
C ASN A 457 -9.56 -14.64 -10.63
N ASP A 458 -9.23 -13.68 -11.51
CA ASP A 458 -8.08 -13.83 -12.39
C ASP A 458 -6.79 -13.97 -11.59
N ILE A 459 -5.91 -14.86 -12.04
CA ILE A 459 -4.59 -15.15 -11.46
C ILE A 459 -3.48 -15.16 -12.51
N ARG A 460 -3.79 -14.82 -13.77
CA ARG A 460 -2.82 -14.77 -14.88
C ARG A 460 -2.05 -13.47 -14.85
N VAL A 461 -1.25 -13.29 -13.80
CA VAL A 461 -0.53 -12.04 -13.50
C VAL A 461 0.34 -11.60 -14.69
N ASP A 462 0.94 -12.56 -15.40
CA ASP A 462 1.81 -12.29 -16.56
C ASP A 462 1.03 -11.73 -17.77
N ASP A 463 -0.28 -11.99 -17.86
CA ASP A 463 -1.15 -11.48 -18.93
C ASP A 463 -1.74 -10.10 -18.58
N TRP A 464 -1.59 -9.62 -17.34
CA TRP A 464 -2.24 -8.39 -16.89
C TRP A 464 -1.58 -7.17 -17.51
N PRO A 465 -2.31 -6.38 -18.32
CA PRO A 465 -1.75 -5.18 -18.89
C PRO A 465 -1.53 -4.16 -17.78
N LEU A 466 -0.27 -3.75 -17.60
CA LEU A 466 0.08 -2.67 -16.69
C LEU A 466 -0.47 -1.33 -17.22
N ARG A 467 -0.79 -0.41 -16.30
CA ARG A 467 -1.10 0.96 -16.68
C ARG A 467 0.17 1.65 -17.18
N MET A 468 0.06 2.35 -18.31
CA MET A 468 1.21 3.00 -18.94
C MET A 468 1.41 4.41 -18.39
N ASP A 469 2.64 4.91 -18.53
CA ASP A 469 3.02 6.26 -18.16
C ASP A 469 2.20 7.29 -18.97
N GLY A 470 1.69 8.32 -18.30
CA GLY A 470 0.89 9.39 -18.90
C GLY A 470 -0.61 9.11 -19.12
N GLU A 471 -1.04 7.84 -19.13
CA GLU A 471 -2.47 7.48 -19.32
C GLU A 471 -3.35 8.04 -18.20
N TRP A 472 -2.92 7.87 -16.96
CA TRP A 472 -3.63 8.37 -15.79
C TRP A 472 -3.56 9.90 -15.69
N GLN A 473 -2.48 10.54 -16.18
CA GLN A 473 -2.36 12.00 -16.24
C GLN A 473 -3.40 12.57 -17.20
N ALA A 474 -3.53 11.98 -18.38
CA ALA A 474 -4.53 12.37 -19.37
C ALA A 474 -5.95 12.19 -18.80
N ALA A 475 -6.23 11.07 -18.12
CA ALA A 475 -7.52 10.83 -17.49
C ALA A 475 -7.83 11.84 -16.36
N ALA A 476 -6.87 12.11 -15.48
CA ALA A 476 -7.00 13.09 -14.42
C ALA A 476 -7.18 14.52 -14.97
N GLN A 477 -6.48 14.87 -16.05
CA GLN A 477 -6.61 16.15 -16.72
C GLN A 477 -7.97 16.30 -17.39
N ALA A 478 -8.47 15.26 -18.06
CA ALA A 478 -9.81 15.24 -18.63
C ALA A 478 -10.88 15.43 -17.53
N TYR A 479 -10.73 14.73 -16.41
CA TYR A 479 -11.60 14.92 -15.23
C TYR A 479 -11.52 16.36 -14.70
N ARG A 480 -10.33 16.95 -14.61
CA ARG A 480 -10.13 18.31 -14.12
C ARG A 480 -10.74 19.36 -15.06
N ASN A 481 -10.54 19.20 -16.36
CA ASN A 481 -10.97 20.13 -17.41
C ASN A 481 -12.46 20.03 -17.76
N ALA A 482 -13.15 18.97 -17.32
CA ALA A 482 -14.57 18.82 -17.54
C ALA A 482 -15.36 20.02 -16.97
N ALA A 483 -16.11 20.68 -17.84
CA ALA A 483 -16.84 21.92 -17.55
C ALA A 483 -18.04 21.68 -16.61
N HIS A 484 -18.66 20.50 -16.70
CA HIS A 484 -19.84 20.16 -15.91
C HIS A 484 -19.59 18.95 -14.99
N PRO A 485 -20.18 18.89 -13.77
CA PRO A 485 -20.08 17.73 -12.89
C PRO A 485 -20.46 16.40 -13.54
N THR A 486 -21.46 16.38 -14.42
CA THR A 486 -21.87 15.17 -15.17
C THR A 486 -20.81 14.71 -16.15
N GLN A 487 -20.14 15.65 -16.85
CA GLN A 487 -19.02 15.33 -17.74
C GLN A 487 -17.83 14.81 -16.94
N ALA A 488 -17.51 15.43 -15.81
CA ALA A 488 -16.46 14.95 -14.91
C ALA A 488 -16.76 13.53 -14.41
N GLN A 489 -18.01 13.26 -14.03
CA GLN A 489 -18.45 11.92 -13.64
C GLN A 489 -18.34 10.91 -14.79
N ALA A 490 -18.65 11.30 -16.03
CA ALA A 490 -18.46 10.45 -17.21
C ALA A 490 -16.99 10.12 -17.45
N CYS A 491 -16.08 11.10 -17.36
CA CYS A 491 -14.64 10.88 -17.44
C CYS A 491 -14.13 9.94 -16.33
N PHE A 492 -14.67 10.09 -15.12
CA PHE A 492 -14.32 9.19 -14.01
C PHE A 492 -14.83 7.77 -14.24
N ASN A 493 -16.08 7.61 -14.70
CA ASN A 493 -16.65 6.28 -14.94
C ASN A 493 -15.89 5.52 -16.03
N SER A 494 -15.38 6.21 -17.06
CA SER A 494 -14.65 5.59 -18.17
C SER A 494 -13.19 5.23 -17.86
N SER A 495 -12.55 5.95 -16.93
CA SER A 495 -11.12 5.76 -16.62
C SER A 495 -10.84 5.18 -15.23
N GLY A 496 -11.79 5.38 -14.31
CA GLY A 496 -11.60 5.17 -12.87
C GLY A 496 -10.65 6.18 -12.22
N VAL A 497 -10.36 7.32 -12.84
CA VAL A 497 -9.36 8.28 -12.36
C VAL A 497 -9.99 9.68 -12.22
N ARG A 498 -9.67 10.35 -11.11
CA ARG A 498 -9.99 11.75 -10.80
C ARG A 498 -8.70 12.57 -10.67
N THR A 499 -8.86 13.86 -10.39
CA THR A 499 -7.69 14.71 -10.11
C THR A 499 -7.16 14.45 -8.71
N SER A 500 -5.84 14.45 -8.60
CA SER A 500 -5.11 14.41 -7.32
C SER A 500 -4.18 15.62 -7.24
N GLU A 501 -4.01 16.16 -6.05
CA GLU A 501 -3.08 17.26 -5.81
C GLU A 501 -1.62 16.84 -6.05
N PHE A 502 -1.29 15.58 -5.76
CA PHE A 502 0.06 15.04 -5.93
C PHE A 502 0.49 14.94 -7.41
N LEU A 503 -0.43 15.05 -8.38
CA LEU A 503 -0.07 15.09 -9.81
C LEU A 503 0.69 16.36 -10.21
N ARG A 504 0.73 17.38 -9.34
CA ARG A 504 1.56 18.57 -9.53
C ARG A 504 3.04 18.29 -9.28
N LEU A 505 3.37 17.20 -8.58
CA LEU A 505 4.75 16.74 -8.44
C LEU A 505 5.17 16.11 -9.78
N PRO A 506 6.19 16.64 -10.46
CA PRO A 506 6.53 16.24 -11.83
C PRO A 506 7.08 14.81 -11.94
N TYR A 507 7.53 14.25 -10.81
CA TYR A 507 8.07 12.90 -10.67
C TYR A 507 7.04 11.90 -10.13
N PHE A 508 5.80 12.32 -9.84
CA PHE A 508 4.83 11.45 -9.20
C PHE A 508 4.20 10.45 -10.19
N GLU A 509 4.46 9.18 -9.93
CA GLU A 509 3.95 8.03 -10.68
C GLU A 509 3.10 7.14 -9.74
N PRO A 510 1.77 7.28 -9.71
CA PRO A 510 0.92 6.60 -8.74
C PRO A 510 0.93 5.08 -8.88
N THR A 511 1.22 4.56 -10.08
CA THR A 511 1.33 3.11 -10.35
C THR A 511 2.52 2.47 -9.65
N LYS A 512 3.61 3.23 -9.44
CA LYS A 512 4.85 2.77 -8.81
C LYS A 512 5.00 3.25 -7.39
N MET A 513 4.54 4.46 -7.07
CA MET A 513 4.81 5.11 -5.78
C MET A 513 3.73 4.85 -4.72
N ILE A 514 2.54 4.38 -5.11
CA ILE A 514 1.48 4.02 -4.16
C ILE A 514 1.55 2.52 -3.90
N VAL A 515 2.22 2.18 -2.81
CA VAL A 515 2.52 0.79 -2.48
C VAL A 515 1.29 0.06 -1.96
N VAL A 516 1.22 -1.24 -2.24
CA VAL A 516 0.21 -2.11 -1.61
C VAL A 516 0.71 -2.49 -0.22
N ASP A 517 0.33 -1.71 0.80
CA ASP A 517 0.80 -1.93 2.17
C ASP A 517 0.55 -3.38 2.66
N PRO A 518 1.61 -4.16 2.98
CA PRO A 518 1.48 -5.56 3.36
C PRO A 518 0.79 -5.76 4.70
N MET A 519 0.84 -4.78 5.60
CA MET A 519 0.17 -4.88 6.90
C MET A 519 -1.36 -4.92 6.71
N HIS A 520 -1.92 -4.00 5.91
CA HIS A 520 -3.33 -3.98 5.57
C HIS A 520 -3.74 -5.08 4.59
N ASN A 521 -2.89 -5.39 3.61
CA ASN A 521 -3.23 -6.34 2.55
C ASN A 521 -3.02 -7.81 2.96
N LEU A 522 -1.84 -8.17 3.49
CA LEU A 522 -1.53 -9.55 3.86
C LEU A 522 -2.08 -9.88 5.25
N PHE A 523 -1.78 -9.08 6.27
CA PHE A 523 -2.10 -9.47 7.66
C PHE A 523 -3.57 -9.20 8.02
N LEU A 524 -4.02 -7.96 7.85
CA LEU A 524 -5.43 -7.59 8.11
C LEU A 524 -6.37 -7.98 6.97
N GLY A 525 -5.83 -8.31 5.80
CA GLY A 525 -6.58 -8.73 4.62
C GLY A 525 -6.59 -10.26 4.46
N LEU A 526 -5.57 -10.82 3.83
CA LEU A 526 -5.54 -12.24 3.45
C LEU A 526 -5.51 -13.22 4.62
N LEU A 527 -4.66 -13.00 5.63
CA LEU A 527 -4.61 -13.87 6.81
C LEU A 527 -5.93 -13.81 7.58
N HIS A 528 -6.45 -12.61 7.83
CA HIS A 528 -7.76 -12.43 8.46
C HIS A 528 -8.86 -13.16 7.68
N GLU A 529 -8.97 -12.94 6.37
CA GLU A 529 -9.97 -13.57 5.51
C GLU A 529 -9.85 -15.09 5.50
N THR A 530 -8.63 -15.61 5.31
CA THR A 530 -8.38 -17.05 5.27
C THR A 530 -8.70 -17.69 6.62
N PHE A 531 -8.26 -17.10 7.73
CA PHE A 531 -8.42 -17.73 9.03
C PHE A 531 -9.85 -17.57 9.59
N ARG A 532 -10.50 -16.43 9.37
CA ARG A 532 -11.84 -16.18 9.92
C ARG A 532 -12.98 -16.61 9.02
N ARG A 533 -12.85 -16.50 7.69
CA ARG A 533 -13.95 -16.81 6.77
C ARG A 533 -13.76 -18.13 6.07
N VAL A 534 -12.58 -18.35 5.48
CA VAL A 534 -12.31 -19.59 4.74
C VAL A 534 -12.19 -20.77 5.70
N LEU A 535 -11.30 -20.68 6.70
CA LEU A 535 -11.11 -21.75 7.68
C LEU A 535 -12.14 -21.69 8.82
N GLY A 536 -12.56 -20.50 9.22
CA GLY A 536 -13.61 -20.30 10.22
C GLY A 536 -13.20 -20.51 11.67
N PHE A 537 -11.99 -20.11 12.06
CA PHE A 537 -11.58 -20.14 13.48
C PHE A 537 -12.48 -19.23 14.33
N SER A 538 -13.43 -19.84 15.06
CA SER A 538 -14.46 -19.17 15.84
C SER A 538 -14.88 -20.02 17.04
N GLU A 539 -15.31 -19.38 18.12
CA GLU A 539 -15.90 -20.06 19.29
C GLU A 539 -17.21 -20.80 18.94
N LYS A 540 -17.92 -20.32 17.91
CA LYS A 540 -19.08 -20.99 17.31
C LYS A 540 -18.68 -21.87 16.13
N ALA A 541 -17.55 -22.58 16.23
CA ALA A 541 -17.13 -23.55 15.22
C ALA A 541 -18.26 -24.57 14.97
N ASN A 542 -18.40 -25.01 13.72
CA ASN A 542 -19.55 -25.80 13.29
C ASN A 542 -19.53 -27.20 13.93
N ASP A 543 -20.71 -27.71 14.32
CA ASP A 543 -20.89 -29.12 14.71
C ASP A 543 -21.09 -30.03 13.49
N GLY A 544 -21.34 -29.45 12.31
CA GLY A 544 -21.61 -30.17 11.07
C GLY A 544 -20.34 -30.52 10.28
N PRO A 545 -20.38 -31.57 9.44
CA PRO A 545 -19.29 -31.92 8.53
C PRO A 545 -19.01 -30.82 7.50
N ALA A 546 -17.73 -30.55 7.24
CA ALA A 546 -17.24 -29.47 6.37
C ALA A 546 -17.69 -29.67 4.90
N VAL A 547 -18.31 -28.63 4.34
CA VAL A 547 -18.99 -28.63 3.02
C VAL A 547 -18.00 -28.58 1.86
N HIS A 548 -17.79 -29.70 1.15
CA HIS A 548 -16.86 -29.77 0.00
C HIS A 548 -17.18 -30.90 -0.99
N ARG A 549 -16.68 -30.73 -2.24
CA ARG A 549 -16.63 -31.75 -3.30
C ARG A 549 -15.18 -32.26 -3.41
N LEU A 550 -14.97 -33.58 -3.44
CA LEU A 550 -13.63 -34.17 -3.61
C LEU A 550 -13.04 -33.77 -4.97
N SER A 551 -11.81 -33.24 -4.97
CA SER A 551 -11.03 -33.00 -6.18
C SER A 551 -9.61 -33.52 -5.99
N ILE A 552 -9.18 -34.40 -6.88
CA ILE A 552 -7.88 -35.09 -6.83
C ILE A 552 -6.95 -34.41 -7.83
N SER A 553 -5.99 -33.64 -7.33
CA SER A 553 -5.01 -32.94 -8.16
C SER A 553 -3.76 -33.79 -8.40
N LEU A 554 -3.85 -34.80 -9.27
CA LEU A 554 -2.70 -35.60 -9.71
C LEU A 554 -2.37 -35.25 -11.17
N SER A 555 -1.15 -34.76 -11.44
CA SER A 555 -0.74 -34.46 -12.82
C SER A 555 -0.30 -35.73 -13.57
N PRO A 556 -0.78 -35.97 -14.81
CA PRO A 556 -0.27 -37.05 -15.64
C PRO A 556 1.22 -36.90 -16.00
N THR A 557 1.75 -35.66 -16.01
CA THR A 557 3.14 -35.37 -16.40
C THR A 557 4.17 -35.61 -15.29
N ASP A 558 3.75 -35.86 -14.06
CA ASP A 558 4.67 -36.15 -12.95
C ASP A 558 5.26 -37.58 -13.04
N PHE A 559 4.85 -38.35 -14.04
CA PHE A 559 5.16 -39.77 -14.17
C PHE A 559 5.51 -40.15 -15.62
N LEU A 560 6.55 -40.96 -15.82
CA LEU A 560 6.96 -41.53 -17.11
C LEU A 560 5.96 -42.65 -17.53
N ILE A 561 4.75 -42.28 -17.94
CA ILE A 561 3.67 -43.22 -18.32
C ILE A 561 3.32 -43.14 -19.81
N SER A 562 2.77 -44.23 -20.35
CA SER A 562 2.29 -44.27 -21.74
C SER A 562 1.03 -43.40 -21.91
N GLU A 563 0.80 -42.83 -23.10
CA GLU A 563 -0.41 -42.00 -23.38
C GLU A 563 -1.72 -42.74 -23.05
N LYS A 564 -1.74 -44.06 -23.27
CA LYS A 564 -2.89 -44.92 -22.94
C LYS A 564 -3.14 -45.02 -21.44
N ASP A 565 -2.08 -45.13 -20.64
CA ASP A 565 -2.19 -45.18 -19.17
C ASP A 565 -2.50 -43.80 -18.58
N ALA A 566 -2.04 -42.71 -19.20
CA ALA A 566 -2.37 -41.35 -18.80
C ALA A 566 -3.88 -41.07 -18.88
N GLY A 567 -4.56 -41.51 -19.95
CA GLY A 567 -6.02 -41.43 -20.06
C GLY A 567 -6.74 -42.26 -18.98
N GLN A 568 -6.24 -43.45 -18.66
CA GLN A 568 -6.83 -44.31 -17.64
C GLN A 568 -6.58 -43.81 -16.20
N VAL A 569 -5.48 -43.08 -15.96
CA VAL A 569 -5.26 -42.35 -14.70
C VAL A 569 -6.31 -41.26 -14.53
N GLN A 570 -6.64 -40.50 -15.60
CA GLN A 570 -7.71 -39.51 -15.56
C GLN A 570 -9.09 -40.14 -15.34
N ASP A 571 -9.36 -41.30 -15.93
CA ASP A 571 -10.62 -42.02 -15.70
C ASP A 571 -10.71 -42.54 -14.27
N ALA A 572 -9.62 -43.08 -13.69
CA ALA A 572 -9.56 -43.48 -12.29
C ALA A 572 -9.84 -42.30 -11.34
N ILE A 573 -9.20 -41.15 -11.59
CA ILE A 573 -9.45 -39.91 -10.86
C ILE A 573 -10.92 -39.52 -10.97
N ARG A 574 -11.48 -39.50 -12.18
CA ARG A 574 -12.89 -39.17 -12.41
C ARG A 574 -13.82 -40.10 -11.64
N PHE A 575 -13.56 -41.41 -11.65
CA PHE A 575 -14.38 -42.38 -10.93
C PHE A 575 -14.33 -42.17 -9.41
N LEU A 576 -13.17 -41.85 -8.86
CA LEU A 576 -13.03 -41.53 -7.44
C LEU A 576 -13.69 -40.20 -7.07
N GLU A 577 -13.68 -39.21 -7.96
CA GLU A 577 -14.35 -37.91 -7.80
C GLU A 577 -15.88 -37.94 -8.02
N THR A 578 -16.42 -38.98 -8.67
CA THR A 578 -17.85 -39.07 -8.95
C THR A 578 -18.61 -39.38 -7.64
N ILE A 579 -19.52 -38.48 -7.28
CA ILE A 579 -20.33 -38.44 -6.04
C ILE A 579 -21.05 -39.77 -5.76
N SER A 580 -21.02 -40.22 -4.50
CA SER A 580 -22.17 -40.86 -3.84
C SER A 580 -22.81 -39.81 -2.93
N ASN A 581 -24.12 -39.62 -3.07
CA ASN A 581 -24.87 -38.62 -2.31
C ASN A 581 -24.85 -38.96 -0.81
N ALA A 582 -25.23 -37.99 0.02
CA ALA A 582 -25.21 -38.04 1.49
C ALA A 582 -26.06 -39.14 2.16
N GLU A 583 -26.54 -40.12 1.41
CA GLU A 583 -27.10 -41.38 1.89
C GLU A 583 -26.54 -42.50 0.99
N LEU A 584 -25.36 -43.02 1.34
CA LEU A 584 -24.95 -44.35 0.86
C LEU A 584 -25.94 -45.35 1.46
N GLU A 585 -27.02 -45.66 0.73
CA GLU A 585 -27.66 -46.96 0.87
C GLU A 585 -26.59 -48.01 0.49
N TYR A 586 -26.25 -48.85 1.45
CA TYR A 586 -24.88 -49.22 1.80
C TYR A 586 -24.19 -50.27 0.88
N ASP A 587 -24.60 -50.49 -0.38
CA ASP A 587 -24.00 -51.55 -1.22
C ASP A 587 -23.87 -51.26 -2.74
N ASP A 588 -24.84 -50.60 -3.40
CA ASP A 588 -24.88 -50.56 -4.88
C ASP A 588 -23.85 -49.60 -5.53
N ASP A 589 -23.61 -48.42 -4.94
CA ASP A 589 -22.68 -47.41 -5.46
C ASP A 589 -21.21 -47.86 -5.37
N GLU A 590 -20.86 -48.59 -4.30
CA GLU A 590 -19.51 -49.11 -4.10
C GLU A 590 -19.22 -50.26 -5.06
N ALA A 591 -20.20 -51.14 -5.29
CA ALA A 591 -20.10 -52.19 -6.29
C ALA A 591 -19.89 -51.62 -7.71
N GLU A 592 -20.56 -50.50 -8.04
CA GLU A 592 -20.37 -49.77 -9.29
C GLU A 592 -18.94 -49.17 -9.39
N LEU A 593 -18.47 -48.52 -8.33
CA LEU A 593 -17.12 -47.95 -8.27
C LEU A 593 -16.05 -49.04 -8.40
N HIS A 594 -16.21 -50.16 -7.70
CA HIS A 594 -15.34 -51.32 -7.80
C HIS A 594 -15.30 -51.85 -9.24
N ARG A 595 -16.47 -51.99 -9.90
CA ARG A 595 -16.56 -52.44 -11.30
C ARG A 595 -15.86 -51.50 -12.28
N LYS A 596 -15.96 -50.18 -12.07
CA LYS A 596 -15.29 -49.18 -12.91
C LYS A 596 -13.78 -49.21 -12.73
N LEU A 597 -13.30 -49.25 -11.49
CA LEU A 597 -11.86 -49.27 -11.18
C LEU A 597 -11.18 -50.58 -11.62
N ILE A 598 -11.82 -51.75 -11.41
CA ILE A 598 -11.24 -53.05 -11.77
C ILE A 598 -11.05 -53.23 -13.29
N ASN A 599 -11.70 -52.42 -14.12
CA ASN A 599 -11.55 -52.43 -15.57
C ASN A 599 -10.35 -51.61 -16.10
N LEU A 600 -9.76 -50.73 -15.28
CA LEU A 600 -8.60 -49.91 -15.65
C LEU A 600 -7.27 -50.68 -15.61
N SER A 601 -6.19 -50.22 -16.24
CA SER A 601 -4.91 -50.92 -16.24
C SER A 601 -4.31 -50.99 -14.83
N LYS A 602 -3.57 -52.07 -14.54
CA LYS A 602 -2.87 -52.21 -13.25
C LYS A 602 -1.83 -51.11 -13.05
N SER A 603 -1.16 -50.66 -14.13
CA SER A 603 -0.22 -49.53 -14.09
C SER A 603 -0.92 -48.24 -13.67
N ALA A 604 -2.05 -47.88 -14.29
CA ALA A 604 -2.80 -46.68 -13.94
C ALA A 604 -3.27 -46.69 -12.47
N LEU A 605 -3.80 -47.83 -11.98
CA LEU A 605 -4.24 -47.97 -10.58
C LEU A 605 -3.10 -47.87 -9.58
N VAL A 606 -1.93 -48.45 -9.87
CA VAL A 606 -0.73 -48.31 -9.03
C VAL A 606 -0.27 -46.85 -8.95
N HIS A 607 -0.34 -46.11 -10.07
CA HIS A 607 0.03 -44.70 -10.10
C HIS A 607 -0.92 -43.84 -9.27
N VAL A 608 -2.22 -44.04 -9.40
CA VAL A 608 -3.21 -43.33 -8.58
C VAL A 608 -3.07 -43.68 -7.11
N ALA A 609 -2.93 -44.97 -6.77
CA ALA A 609 -2.73 -45.41 -5.38
C ALA A 609 -1.46 -44.81 -4.74
N ARG A 610 -0.38 -44.70 -5.51
CA ARG A 610 0.87 -44.03 -5.08
C ARG A 610 0.66 -42.53 -4.90
N GLY A 611 0.00 -41.88 -5.85
CA GLY A 611 -0.30 -40.44 -5.78
C GLY A 611 -1.20 -40.06 -4.60
N LEU A 612 -2.09 -40.97 -4.19
CA LEU A 612 -3.00 -40.78 -3.05
C LEU A 612 -2.44 -41.25 -1.70
N GLY A 613 -1.20 -41.76 -1.66
CA GLY A 613 -0.56 -42.26 -0.44
C GLY A 613 -1.26 -43.48 0.17
N CYS A 614 -2.01 -44.26 -0.63
CA CYS A 614 -2.62 -45.50 -0.15
C CYS A 614 -1.50 -46.47 0.29
N PRO A 615 -1.69 -47.27 1.36
CA PRO A 615 -0.66 -48.13 1.96
C PRO A 615 -0.16 -49.19 0.97
N THR A 616 0.78 -48.75 0.14
CA THR A 616 1.54 -49.54 -0.83
C THR A 616 3.04 -49.41 -0.52
N GLU A 617 3.44 -48.46 0.33
CA GLU A 617 4.84 -48.12 0.62
C GLU A 617 5.65 -49.22 1.32
N ARG A 618 5.02 -50.16 2.03
CA ARG A 618 5.77 -51.30 2.61
C ARG A 618 6.15 -52.39 1.61
N GLU A 619 5.67 -52.34 0.35
CA GLU A 619 5.91 -53.40 -0.64
C GLU A 619 6.40 -52.89 -2.02
N VAL A 620 6.50 -51.57 -2.24
CA VAL A 620 6.81 -51.00 -3.56
C VAL A 620 8.30 -51.02 -3.98
N PRO A 621 9.32 -50.96 -3.08
CA PRO A 621 10.72 -51.09 -3.52
C PRO A 621 11.01 -52.43 -4.22
N ALA A 622 10.19 -53.46 -3.97
CA ALA A 622 10.29 -54.76 -4.63
C ALA A 622 9.65 -54.79 -6.05
N LEU A 623 8.68 -53.92 -6.34
CA LEU A 623 7.86 -53.97 -7.56
C LEU A 623 8.47 -53.24 -8.76
N LEU A 624 9.25 -52.17 -8.54
CA LEU A 624 9.97 -51.48 -9.61
C LEU A 624 11.24 -52.23 -10.03
N ASN A 625 11.88 -52.94 -9.11
CA ASN A 625 13.03 -53.80 -9.42
C ASN A 625 12.61 -55.14 -10.07
N SER A 626 11.34 -55.54 -9.99
CA SER A 626 10.84 -56.82 -10.51
C SER A 626 10.31 -56.78 -11.95
N LEU A 627 10.50 -55.68 -12.71
CA LEU A 627 10.19 -55.68 -14.14
C LEU A 627 11.12 -56.61 -14.95
N HIS A 628 12.14 -57.21 -14.33
CA HIS A 628 13.05 -58.15 -14.98
C HIS A 628 13.06 -59.58 -14.44
N GLN A 629 12.44 -59.90 -13.29
CA GLN A 629 12.41 -61.29 -12.79
C GLN A 629 11.12 -61.63 -12.04
N SER A 630 10.57 -62.79 -12.41
CA SER A 630 9.40 -63.46 -11.86
C SER A 630 9.56 -63.75 -10.37
N SER A 631 8.88 -63.00 -9.50
CA SER A 631 8.75 -63.38 -8.09
C SER A 631 7.33 -63.18 -7.55
N LYS A 632 6.90 -64.19 -6.78
CA LYS A 632 5.56 -64.36 -6.22
C LYS A 632 5.36 -63.47 -4.99
N LYS A 633 4.79 -62.28 -5.19
CA LYS A 633 3.81 -61.59 -4.30
C LYS A 633 3.45 -60.23 -4.93
N ALA A 634 3.00 -60.25 -6.18
CA ALA A 634 2.50 -59.03 -6.81
C ALA A 634 1.13 -58.69 -6.20
N LEU A 635 0.98 -57.47 -5.66
CA LEU A 635 -0.30 -56.96 -5.17
C LEU A 635 -1.37 -57.18 -6.26
N SER A 636 -2.45 -57.89 -5.94
CA SER A 636 -3.48 -58.21 -6.92
C SER A 636 -4.22 -56.94 -7.33
N LYS A 637 -4.73 -56.93 -8.57
CA LYS A 637 -5.49 -55.79 -9.09
C LYS A 637 -6.72 -55.51 -8.23
N ALA A 638 -7.38 -56.57 -7.73
CA ALA A 638 -8.50 -56.47 -6.80
C ALA A 638 -8.10 -55.78 -5.49
N LYS A 639 -6.98 -56.20 -4.88
CA LYS A 639 -6.51 -55.60 -3.63
C LYS A 639 -6.13 -54.11 -3.79
N LEU A 640 -5.62 -53.70 -4.95
CA LEU A 640 -5.39 -52.28 -5.27
C LEU A 640 -6.69 -51.48 -5.33
N VAL A 641 -7.74 -52.05 -5.92
CA VAL A 641 -9.06 -51.43 -5.99
C VAL A 641 -9.68 -51.35 -4.60
N ASP A 642 -9.57 -52.40 -3.78
CA ASP A 642 -10.05 -52.41 -2.39
C ASP A 642 -9.39 -51.31 -1.55
N GLU A 643 -8.07 -51.09 -1.71
CA GLU A 643 -7.34 -50.02 -1.03
C GLU A 643 -7.79 -48.63 -1.51
N LEU A 644 -8.07 -48.44 -2.80
CA LEU A 644 -8.58 -47.18 -3.35
C LEU A 644 -10.02 -46.89 -2.86
N ILE A 645 -10.86 -47.93 -2.74
CA ILE A 645 -12.22 -47.81 -2.19
C ILE A 645 -12.18 -47.55 -0.69
N SER A 646 -11.32 -48.26 0.04
CA SER A 646 -11.05 -48.02 1.47
C SER A 646 -10.56 -46.59 1.71
N TRP A 647 -9.70 -46.08 0.83
CA TRP A 647 -9.28 -44.68 0.83
C TRP A 647 -10.45 -43.72 0.56
N ARG A 648 -11.31 -44.05 -0.42
CA ARG A 648 -12.47 -43.23 -0.79
C ARG A 648 -13.50 -43.14 0.34
N ARG A 649 -13.75 -44.24 1.04
CA ARG A 649 -14.63 -44.33 2.22
C ARG A 649 -14.23 -43.39 3.36
N LYS A 650 -12.93 -43.04 3.44
CA LYS A 650 -12.42 -42.10 4.46
C LYS A 650 -12.68 -40.64 4.11
N GLN A 651 -13.09 -40.32 2.89
CA GLN A 651 -13.39 -38.95 2.48
C GLN A 651 -14.86 -38.62 2.82
N VAL A 652 -15.09 -37.55 3.57
CA VAL A 652 -16.43 -37.08 3.96
C VAL A 652 -16.79 -35.85 3.11
N GLU A 653 -17.86 -35.92 2.32
CA GLU A 653 -18.37 -34.82 1.51
C GLU A 653 -19.75 -34.40 2.00
N THR A 654 -19.98 -33.10 2.17
CA THR A 654 -21.32 -32.54 2.34
C THR A 654 -21.61 -31.54 1.24
N VAL A 655 -22.71 -31.78 0.52
CA VAL A 655 -23.25 -30.88 -0.49
C VAL A 655 -24.17 -29.87 0.19
N PRO A 656 -24.08 -28.57 -0.10
CA PRO A 656 -25.01 -27.61 0.46
C PRO A 656 -26.46 -27.89 0.05
N SER A 657 -27.38 -28.02 1.01
CA SER A 657 -28.81 -27.89 0.73
C SER A 657 -29.13 -26.44 0.42
N ARG A 658 -29.83 -26.20 -0.70
CA ARG A 658 -30.27 -24.89 -1.16
C ARG A 658 -31.68 -24.60 -0.63
N ASP A 659 -31.82 -24.07 0.58
CA ASP A 659 -33.15 -23.58 1.03
C ASP A 659 -33.17 -22.21 1.74
N ASP A 660 -32.02 -21.59 2.06
CA ASP A 660 -31.99 -20.24 2.68
C ASP A 660 -31.06 -19.21 2.00
N GLY A 661 -30.38 -19.60 0.92
CA GLY A 661 -29.80 -18.66 -0.05
C GLY A 661 -28.54 -17.87 0.36
N ARG A 662 -27.91 -18.16 1.51
CA ARG A 662 -26.56 -17.65 1.82
C ARG A 662 -25.70 -18.73 2.48
N LEU A 663 -24.93 -19.44 1.67
CA LEU A 663 -23.82 -20.24 2.15
C LEU A 663 -22.67 -19.32 2.57
N GLU A 664 -22.25 -19.38 3.83
CA GLU A 664 -20.92 -18.91 4.21
C GLU A 664 -19.89 -19.89 3.64
N ILE A 665 -19.41 -19.65 2.43
CA ILE A 665 -18.31 -20.43 1.83
C ILE A 665 -17.14 -20.44 2.82
N GLY A 666 -16.76 -21.61 3.33
CA GLY A 666 -15.74 -21.76 4.37
C GLY A 666 -16.20 -22.46 5.65
N HIS A 667 -15.54 -22.16 6.77
CA HIS A 667 -15.77 -22.71 8.12
C HIS A 667 -15.53 -24.22 8.30
N VAL A 668 -14.37 -24.67 7.83
CA VAL A 668 -13.94 -26.08 7.88
C VAL A 668 -13.38 -26.51 9.25
N ILE A 669 -13.08 -25.57 10.14
CA ILE A 669 -12.55 -25.87 11.47
C ILE A 669 -13.65 -26.41 12.38
N THR A 670 -13.41 -27.59 12.94
CA THR A 670 -14.28 -28.23 13.93
C THR A 670 -14.03 -27.69 15.34
N LYS A 671 -15.00 -27.89 16.24
CA LYS A 671 -14.82 -27.56 17.67
C LYS A 671 -13.64 -28.30 18.32
N GLY A 672 -13.37 -29.54 17.91
CA GLY A 672 -12.23 -30.31 18.42
C GLY A 672 -10.90 -29.69 18.03
N GLU A 673 -10.75 -29.31 16.76
CA GLU A 673 -9.56 -28.63 16.24
C GLU A 673 -9.38 -27.24 16.88
N MET A 674 -10.48 -26.52 17.15
CA MET A 674 -10.42 -25.25 17.86
C MET A 674 -9.89 -25.40 19.29
N LYS A 675 -10.34 -26.43 20.02
CA LYS A 675 -9.82 -26.74 21.37
C LYS A 675 -8.34 -27.12 21.33
N ALA A 676 -7.92 -27.88 20.32
CA ALA A 676 -6.53 -28.24 20.12
C ALA A 676 -5.66 -26.98 19.87
N LEU A 677 -6.13 -26.04 19.04
CA LEU A 677 -5.45 -24.76 18.84
C LEU A 677 -5.30 -23.97 20.14
N TRP A 678 -6.35 -23.87 20.96
CA TRP A 678 -6.27 -23.18 22.25
C TRP A 678 -5.28 -23.83 23.21
N ALA A 679 -5.23 -25.17 23.25
CA ALA A 679 -4.27 -25.91 24.05
C ALA A 679 -2.83 -25.63 23.59
N ASP A 680 -2.59 -25.64 22.27
CA ASP A 680 -1.28 -25.34 21.69
C ASP A 680 -0.85 -23.89 21.99
N ILE A 681 -1.75 -22.91 21.84
CA ILE A 681 -1.48 -21.50 22.19
C ILE A 681 -1.14 -21.36 23.68
N ALA A 682 -1.84 -22.09 24.57
CA ALA A 682 -1.61 -22.02 26.00
C ALA A 682 -0.28 -22.65 26.44
N ALA A 683 0.16 -23.72 25.75
CA ALA A 683 1.40 -24.44 26.06
C ALA A 683 2.65 -23.79 25.46
N MET A 684 2.49 -23.03 24.37
CA MET A 684 3.61 -22.46 23.62
C MET A 684 4.27 -21.28 24.35
N HIS A 685 5.59 -21.36 24.50
CA HIS A 685 6.42 -20.27 25.02
C HIS A 685 7.12 -19.58 23.85
N THR A 686 6.86 -18.29 23.66
CA THR A 686 7.50 -17.47 22.62
C THR A 686 8.45 -16.44 23.23
N PRO A 687 9.52 -16.05 22.52
CA PRO A 687 10.36 -14.94 22.93
C PRO A 687 9.56 -13.64 23.12
N SER A 688 10.08 -12.72 23.94
CA SER A 688 9.41 -11.46 24.29
C SER A 688 9.15 -10.51 23.11
N TRP A 689 9.88 -10.68 22.00
CA TRP A 689 9.72 -9.88 20.78
C TRP A 689 8.61 -10.41 19.86
N VAL A 690 8.04 -11.59 20.12
CA VAL A 690 6.87 -12.10 19.39
C VAL A 690 5.60 -11.57 20.06
N SER A 691 4.69 -10.99 19.27
CA SER A 691 3.41 -10.53 19.81
C SER A 691 2.61 -11.66 20.46
N SER A 692 2.09 -11.39 21.66
CA SER A 692 1.20 -12.30 22.36
C SER A 692 -0.14 -12.43 21.62
N VAL A 693 -0.53 -13.68 21.38
CA VAL A 693 -1.80 -14.06 20.76
C VAL A 693 -2.79 -14.48 21.86
N PRO A 694 -4.09 -14.14 21.74
CA PRO A 694 -5.09 -14.51 22.74
C PRO A 694 -5.25 -16.02 22.88
N ARG A 695 -5.23 -16.51 24.12
CA ARG A 695 -5.43 -17.94 24.42
C ARG A 695 -6.80 -18.46 23.95
N ASN A 696 -7.81 -17.62 23.96
CA ASN A 696 -9.17 -17.90 23.47
C ASN A 696 -9.44 -17.25 22.11
N TYR A 697 -8.45 -17.25 21.21
CA TYR A 697 -8.62 -16.76 19.84
C TYR A 697 -9.93 -17.28 19.21
N GLY A 698 -10.64 -16.44 18.45
CA GLY A 698 -11.95 -16.79 17.88
C GLY A 698 -13.15 -16.46 18.77
N SER A 699 -12.95 -16.17 20.07
CA SER A 699 -14.02 -15.69 20.96
C SER A 699 -14.39 -14.23 20.73
N ALA A 700 -15.68 -13.90 20.88
CA ALA A 700 -16.17 -12.53 20.80
C ALA A 700 -15.64 -11.62 21.93
N GLN A 701 -15.25 -12.21 23.07
CA GLN A 701 -14.79 -11.47 24.25
C GLN A 701 -13.46 -10.73 24.02
N HIS A 702 -12.59 -11.22 23.14
CA HIS A 702 -11.23 -10.69 22.97
C HIS A 702 -11.11 -9.58 21.92
N GLY A 703 -12.20 -9.24 21.22
CA GLY A 703 -12.21 -8.22 20.19
C GLY A 703 -11.45 -8.61 18.91
N LYS A 704 -11.09 -7.59 18.10
CA LYS A 704 -10.36 -7.78 16.84
C LYS A 704 -8.85 -7.89 17.11
N LEU A 705 -8.20 -8.87 16.49
CA LEU A 705 -6.74 -8.98 16.52
C LEU A 705 -6.08 -7.80 15.78
N LYS A 706 -4.94 -7.36 16.29
CA LYS A 706 -4.07 -6.40 15.61
C LYS A 706 -3.26 -7.09 14.51
N ALA A 707 -2.72 -6.32 13.57
CA ALA A 707 -1.94 -6.85 12.45
C ALA A 707 -0.75 -7.72 12.89
N ASP A 708 -0.01 -7.30 13.93
CA ASP A 708 1.16 -8.07 14.40
C ASP A 708 0.75 -9.39 15.09
N GLN A 709 -0.44 -9.42 15.71
CA GLN A 709 -1.02 -10.63 16.28
C GLN A 709 -1.46 -11.60 15.17
N TRP A 710 -2.02 -11.10 14.07
CA TRP A 710 -2.30 -11.93 12.88
C TRP A 710 -1.02 -12.53 12.32
N ARG A 711 0.04 -11.72 12.20
CA ARG A 711 1.35 -12.18 11.74
C ARG A 711 1.91 -13.27 12.66
N ALA A 712 1.92 -13.04 13.98
CA ALA A 712 2.41 -14.01 14.97
C ALA A 712 1.58 -15.31 14.96
N LEU A 713 0.25 -15.21 14.91
CA LEU A 713 -0.66 -16.35 14.81
C LEU A 713 -0.34 -17.20 13.58
N ALA A 714 -0.18 -16.56 12.41
CA ALA A 714 0.07 -17.24 11.14
C ALA A 714 1.46 -17.86 11.03
N MET A 715 2.51 -17.20 11.53
CA MET A 715 3.89 -17.68 11.36
C MET A 715 4.29 -18.72 12.41
N VAL A 716 3.64 -18.74 13.57
CA VAL A 716 4.10 -19.56 14.72
C VAL A 716 3.05 -20.60 15.12
N TYR A 717 1.85 -20.16 15.46
CA TYR A 717 0.87 -21.03 16.13
C TYR A 717 0.11 -21.92 15.14
N ILE A 718 -0.40 -21.34 14.05
CA ILE A 718 -1.22 -22.04 13.07
C ILE A 718 -0.44 -23.18 12.37
N PRO A 719 0.82 -23.01 11.92
CA PRO A 719 1.59 -24.11 11.34
C PRO A 719 1.75 -25.28 12.31
N VAL A 720 2.10 -25.02 13.57
CA VAL A 720 2.30 -26.07 14.58
C VAL A 720 1.03 -26.89 14.79
N THR A 721 -0.11 -26.22 14.96
CA THR A 721 -1.39 -26.90 15.18
C THR A 721 -1.86 -27.63 13.92
N LEU A 722 -1.90 -26.95 12.76
CA LEU A 722 -2.48 -27.53 11.56
C LEU A 722 -1.61 -28.64 10.97
N ILE A 723 -0.28 -28.53 10.98
CA ILE A 723 0.59 -29.63 10.52
C ILE A 723 0.34 -30.87 11.37
N ARG A 724 0.35 -30.73 12.70
CA ARG A 724 0.11 -31.85 13.63
C ARG A 724 -1.27 -32.50 13.44
N LEU A 725 -2.30 -31.72 13.11
CA LEU A 725 -3.66 -32.23 12.96
C LEU A 725 -3.94 -32.78 11.55
N TRP A 726 -3.33 -32.21 10.51
CA TRP A 726 -3.75 -32.39 9.12
C TRP A 726 -2.72 -33.06 8.21
N SER A 727 -1.45 -33.21 8.61
CA SER A 727 -0.40 -33.81 7.76
C SER A 727 -0.74 -35.22 7.29
N ASP A 728 -1.25 -36.06 8.19
CA ASP A 728 -1.55 -37.48 7.93
C ASP A 728 -3.05 -37.76 7.95
N SER A 729 -3.87 -36.74 7.64
CA SER A 729 -5.32 -36.80 7.68
C SER A 729 -5.92 -37.11 6.30
N THR A 730 -7.15 -36.66 6.03
CA THR A 730 -7.81 -36.80 4.72
C THR A 730 -7.15 -35.90 3.67
N LEU A 731 -7.31 -36.24 2.39
CA LEU A 731 -6.80 -35.43 1.28
C LEU A 731 -7.35 -34.00 1.32
N GLN A 732 -8.58 -33.84 1.81
CA GLN A 732 -9.20 -32.54 2.07
C GLN A 732 -8.41 -31.71 3.09
N ARG A 733 -8.07 -32.30 4.24
CA ARG A 733 -7.32 -31.62 5.29
C ARG A 733 -5.90 -31.28 4.82
N GLN A 734 -5.29 -32.15 4.03
CA GLN A 734 -4.01 -31.90 3.38
C GLN A 734 -4.10 -30.75 2.37
N GLY A 735 -5.13 -30.70 1.51
CA GLY A 735 -5.33 -29.59 0.58
C GLY A 735 -5.57 -28.24 1.27
N LEU A 736 -6.33 -28.23 2.36
CA LEU A 736 -6.52 -27.05 3.21
C LEU A 736 -5.23 -26.64 3.92
N LEU A 737 -4.43 -27.60 4.36
CA LEU A 737 -3.11 -27.38 4.94
C LEU A 737 -2.19 -26.74 3.90
N ASP A 738 -2.09 -27.30 2.70
CA ASP A 738 -1.25 -26.79 1.60
C ASP A 738 -1.65 -25.37 1.19
N MET A 739 -2.94 -25.12 1.00
CA MET A 739 -3.48 -23.78 0.77
C MET A 739 -2.98 -22.81 1.85
N THR A 740 -3.12 -23.20 3.12
CA THR A 740 -2.75 -22.37 4.27
C THR A 740 -1.24 -22.15 4.35
N MET A 741 -0.44 -23.19 4.11
CA MET A 741 1.03 -23.12 4.14
C MET A 741 1.57 -22.28 3.00
N HIS A 742 0.95 -22.30 1.81
CA HIS A 742 1.34 -21.40 0.72
C HIS A 742 1.12 -19.93 1.09
N LEU A 743 0.00 -19.58 1.73
CA LEU A 743 -0.23 -18.21 2.20
C LEU A 743 0.80 -17.80 3.28
N ILE A 744 1.07 -18.68 4.24
CA ILE A 744 2.02 -18.42 5.33
C ILE A 744 3.44 -18.26 4.78
N ALA A 745 3.87 -19.12 3.86
CA ALA A 745 5.17 -19.00 3.19
C ALA A 745 5.30 -17.70 2.38
N ALA A 746 4.23 -17.29 1.67
CA ALA A 746 4.23 -16.00 0.98
C ALA A 746 4.39 -14.83 1.97
N VAL A 747 3.68 -14.88 3.10
CA VAL A 747 3.77 -13.87 4.17
C VAL A 747 5.15 -13.82 4.81
N ASP A 748 5.73 -14.98 5.14
CA ASP A 748 7.05 -15.09 5.75
C ASP A 748 8.13 -14.50 4.83
N LEU A 749 8.15 -14.94 3.56
CA LEU A 749 9.09 -14.43 2.56
C LEU A 749 8.90 -12.93 2.29
N ALA A 750 7.65 -12.46 2.13
CA ALA A 750 7.37 -11.06 1.87
C ALA A 750 7.73 -10.16 3.07
N SER A 751 7.63 -10.68 4.31
CA SER A 751 7.96 -9.94 5.53
C SER A 751 9.39 -10.15 6.02
N SER A 752 10.24 -10.78 5.20
CA SER A 752 11.66 -10.93 5.47
C SER A 752 12.38 -9.58 5.57
N ARG A 753 13.37 -9.50 6.47
CA ARG A 753 14.26 -8.34 6.64
C ARG A 753 15.19 -8.11 5.47
N LYS A 754 15.39 -9.12 4.63
CA LYS A 754 16.24 -9.08 3.45
C LYS A 754 15.56 -9.76 2.27
N MET A 755 15.77 -9.21 1.09
CA MET A 755 15.32 -9.78 -0.16
C MET A 755 16.54 -10.30 -0.92
N ILE A 756 16.70 -11.62 -0.90
CA ILE A 756 17.70 -12.30 -1.73
C ILE A 756 17.15 -12.47 -3.15
N GLN A 757 18.03 -12.69 -4.13
CA GLN A 757 17.64 -12.89 -5.52
C GLN A 757 16.56 -13.97 -5.67
N GLY A 758 15.46 -13.63 -6.35
CA GLY A 758 14.34 -14.54 -6.61
C GLY A 758 13.31 -14.67 -5.48
N ASN A 759 13.48 -13.98 -4.33
CA ASN A 759 12.46 -13.96 -3.28
C ASN A 759 11.11 -13.42 -3.77
N ASP A 760 11.12 -12.36 -4.59
CA ASP A 760 9.91 -11.80 -5.20
C ASP A 760 9.17 -12.84 -6.06
N ALA A 761 9.90 -13.61 -6.87
CA ALA A 761 9.34 -14.70 -7.66
C ALA A 761 8.79 -15.84 -6.78
N LYS A 762 9.45 -16.17 -5.67
CA LYS A 762 8.94 -17.14 -4.69
C LYS A 762 7.65 -16.64 -4.04
N VAL A 763 7.60 -15.37 -3.61
CA VAL A 763 6.38 -14.76 -3.06
C VAL A 763 5.24 -14.84 -4.08
N GLN A 764 5.49 -14.45 -5.34
CA GLN A 764 4.50 -14.56 -6.41
C GLN A 764 4.00 -16.01 -6.58
N ASN A 765 4.92 -16.97 -6.66
CA ASN A 765 4.58 -18.38 -6.81
C ASN A 765 3.73 -18.91 -5.64
N HIS A 766 4.12 -18.60 -4.39
CA HIS A 766 3.35 -19.00 -3.22
C HIS A 766 1.96 -18.35 -3.18
N LEU A 767 1.82 -17.08 -3.54
CA LEU A 767 0.52 -16.42 -3.65
C LEU A 767 -0.35 -17.05 -4.74
N LEU A 768 0.22 -17.38 -5.91
CA LEU A 768 -0.50 -18.06 -6.99
C LEU A 768 -0.94 -19.46 -6.56
N LYS A 769 -0.07 -20.25 -5.94
CA LYS A 769 -0.42 -21.58 -5.41
C LYS A 769 -1.51 -21.50 -4.35
N TYR A 770 -1.43 -20.54 -3.44
CA TYR A 770 -2.50 -20.27 -2.47
C TYR A 770 -3.83 -19.97 -3.18
N ARG A 771 -3.83 -19.09 -4.18
CA ARG A 771 -5.04 -18.73 -4.95
C ARG A 771 -5.63 -19.92 -5.70
N THR A 772 -4.79 -20.73 -6.34
CA THR A 772 -5.20 -21.94 -7.06
C THR A 772 -5.78 -22.98 -6.10
N ALA A 773 -5.11 -23.22 -4.97
CA ALA A 773 -5.57 -24.15 -3.94
C ALA A 773 -6.88 -23.67 -3.30
N LEU A 774 -7.02 -22.36 -3.04
CA LEU A 774 -8.27 -21.77 -2.53
C LEU A 774 -9.43 -22.02 -3.47
N HIS A 775 -9.25 -21.82 -4.78
CA HIS A 775 -10.28 -22.09 -5.77
C HIS A 775 -10.57 -23.60 -5.92
N ALA A 776 -9.56 -24.46 -5.80
CA ALA A 776 -9.74 -25.91 -5.85
C ALA A 776 -10.53 -26.42 -4.64
N CYS A 777 -10.20 -25.94 -3.44
CA CYS A 777 -10.93 -26.27 -2.21
C CYS A 777 -12.34 -25.66 -2.21
N PHE A 778 -12.49 -24.42 -2.69
CA PHE A 778 -13.75 -23.67 -2.66
C PHE A 778 -14.10 -23.08 -4.03
N PRO A 779 -14.63 -23.87 -4.98
CA PRO A 779 -14.91 -23.40 -6.34
C PRO A 779 -15.93 -22.26 -6.44
N GLU A 780 -16.82 -22.13 -5.45
CA GLU A 780 -17.81 -21.04 -5.40
C GLU A 780 -17.24 -19.76 -4.75
N TYR A 781 -16.02 -19.80 -4.19
CA TYR A 781 -15.40 -18.67 -3.51
C TYR A 781 -15.13 -17.52 -4.49
N THR A 782 -15.60 -16.33 -4.13
CA THR A 782 -15.36 -15.11 -4.90
C THR A 782 -14.24 -14.31 -4.24
N ALA A 783 -13.13 -14.14 -4.95
CA ALA A 783 -11.99 -13.40 -4.44
C ALA A 783 -12.31 -11.92 -4.15
N HIS A 784 -11.77 -11.44 -3.03
CA HIS A 784 -11.81 -10.04 -2.62
C HIS A 784 -10.69 -9.19 -3.24
N PRO A 785 -10.78 -7.84 -3.22
CA PRO A 785 -9.76 -6.95 -3.76
C PRO A 785 -8.35 -7.21 -3.23
N ASN A 786 -8.24 -7.60 -1.95
CA ASN A 786 -6.95 -7.92 -1.34
C ASN A 786 -6.24 -9.09 -2.03
N HIS A 787 -6.98 -10.08 -2.56
CA HIS A 787 -6.39 -11.23 -3.26
C HIS A 787 -5.77 -10.84 -4.60
N HIS A 788 -6.33 -9.83 -5.28
CA HIS A 788 -5.72 -9.30 -6.51
C HIS A 788 -4.54 -8.39 -6.18
N LEU A 789 -4.70 -7.49 -5.20
CA LEU A 789 -3.63 -6.56 -4.82
C LEU A 789 -2.39 -7.26 -4.25
N ALA A 790 -2.58 -8.39 -3.54
CA ALA A 790 -1.47 -9.20 -3.04
C ALA A 790 -0.55 -9.68 -4.16
N LEU A 791 -1.10 -9.99 -5.34
CA LEU A 791 -0.33 -10.42 -6.51
C LEU A 791 0.55 -9.29 -7.10
N HIS A 792 0.34 -8.03 -6.69
CA HIS A 792 1.22 -6.90 -7.00
C HIS A 792 2.33 -6.67 -5.95
N ILE A 793 2.31 -7.32 -4.79
CA ILE A 793 3.37 -7.18 -3.77
C ILE A 793 4.76 -7.56 -4.33
N PRO A 794 4.93 -8.65 -5.11
CA PRO A 794 6.20 -8.95 -5.78
C PRO A 794 6.74 -7.81 -6.67
N HIS A 795 5.86 -7.03 -7.28
CA HIS A 795 6.26 -5.84 -8.03
C HIS A 795 6.86 -4.76 -7.11
N PHE A 796 6.20 -4.45 -5.99
CA PHE A 796 6.71 -3.47 -5.03
C PHE A 796 7.97 -3.92 -4.29
N LEU A 797 8.12 -5.22 -4.02
CA LEU A 797 9.36 -5.80 -3.49
C LEU A 797 10.56 -5.54 -4.40
N ARG A 798 10.37 -5.55 -5.74
CA ARG A 798 11.43 -5.19 -6.70
C ARG A 798 11.70 -3.69 -6.74
N LEU A 799 10.65 -2.86 -6.61
CA LEU A 799 10.79 -1.41 -6.66
C LEU A 799 11.42 -0.82 -5.40
N PHE A 800 11.09 -1.35 -4.22
CA PHE A 800 11.42 -0.77 -2.91
C PHE A 800 12.10 -1.76 -1.95
N GLY A 801 12.46 -2.97 -2.37
CA GLY A 801 13.10 -3.93 -1.48
C GLY A 801 12.18 -4.42 -0.33
N PRO A 802 12.76 -4.78 0.83
CA PRO A 802 12.01 -5.35 1.96
C PRO A 802 10.87 -4.46 2.46
N VAL A 803 9.74 -5.08 2.85
CA VAL A 803 8.51 -4.39 3.26
C VAL A 803 8.66 -3.48 4.48
N HIS A 804 9.69 -3.68 5.29
CA HIS A 804 9.96 -2.83 6.46
C HIS A 804 10.22 -1.37 6.11
N GLY A 805 10.67 -1.10 4.88
CA GLY A 805 10.85 0.26 4.37
C GLY A 805 9.55 0.95 3.94
N TRP A 806 8.45 0.20 3.79
CA TRP A 806 7.22 0.70 3.16
C TRP A 806 5.93 0.08 3.74
N TRP A 807 5.94 -0.27 5.03
CA TRP A 807 4.77 -0.75 5.77
C TRP A 807 4.17 0.29 6.74
N ALA A 808 2.89 0.18 7.05
CA ALA A 808 2.15 1.20 7.81
C ALA A 808 2.39 1.21 9.34
N TYR A 809 3.02 0.18 9.93
CA TYR A 809 3.20 0.06 11.39
C TYR A 809 3.78 1.30 12.08
N PRO A 810 4.85 1.96 11.58
CA PRO A 810 5.40 3.15 12.22
C PRO A 810 4.38 4.29 12.35
N PHE A 811 3.59 4.49 11.30
CA PHE A 811 2.59 5.55 11.23
C PHE A 811 1.38 5.26 12.12
N GLU A 812 0.91 4.00 12.16
CA GLU A 812 -0.13 3.60 13.12
C GLU A 812 0.30 3.78 14.58
N ARG A 813 1.58 3.50 14.89
CA ARG A 813 2.12 3.77 16.24
C ARG A 813 2.10 5.26 16.58
N MET A 814 2.43 6.13 15.61
CA MET A 814 2.33 7.57 15.78
C MET A 814 0.87 8.00 16.03
N ASN A 815 -0.09 7.50 15.25
CA ASN A 815 -1.53 7.71 15.48
C ASN A 815 -1.95 7.22 16.87
N GLY A 816 -1.47 6.05 17.30
CA GLY A 816 -1.69 5.48 18.63
C GLY A 816 -1.13 6.34 19.77
N LYS A 817 0.02 7.00 19.58
CA LYS A 817 0.57 7.97 20.55
C LYS A 817 -0.32 9.20 20.64
N MET A 818 -0.74 9.76 19.51
CA MET A 818 -1.67 10.90 19.46
C MET A 818 -2.98 10.61 20.22
N LEU A 819 -3.50 9.38 20.14
CA LEU A 819 -4.71 8.94 20.86
C LEU A 819 -4.57 8.88 22.39
N ARG A 820 -3.35 8.77 22.93
CA ARG A 820 -3.11 8.63 24.37
C ARG A 820 -2.95 9.97 25.08
N ILE A 821 -2.87 11.07 24.34
CA ILE A 821 -2.75 12.42 24.90
C ILE A 821 -4.02 12.74 25.68
N LYS A 822 -3.88 12.98 27.00
CA LYS A 822 -5.01 13.25 27.89
C LYS A 822 -5.62 14.61 27.56
N THR A 823 -6.86 14.62 27.10
CA THR A 823 -7.62 15.86 26.91
C THR A 823 -8.48 16.13 28.13
N ASN A 824 -8.51 17.37 28.62
CA ASN A 824 -9.25 17.75 29.84
C ASN A 824 -10.77 17.89 29.63
N TYR A 825 -11.34 17.36 28.53
CA TYR A 825 -12.79 17.31 28.19
C TYR A 825 -13.65 18.46 28.74
N LYS A 826 -13.15 19.71 28.68
CA LYS A 826 -13.90 20.84 29.22
C LYS A 826 -15.17 21.04 28.39
N PRO A 827 -16.36 21.17 29.01
CA PRO A 827 -17.58 21.54 28.29
C PRO A 827 -17.34 22.83 27.50
N GLY A 828 -17.48 22.78 26.17
CA GLY A 828 -17.21 23.91 25.27
C GLY A 828 -15.82 23.95 24.61
N ALA A 829 -14.89 23.04 24.94
CA ALA A 829 -13.65 22.88 24.18
C ALA A 829 -13.95 22.24 22.82
N THR A 830 -13.74 22.99 21.74
CA THR A 830 -14.05 22.53 20.38
C THR A 830 -13.04 21.48 19.93
N THR A 831 -13.40 20.66 18.93
CA THR A 831 -12.52 19.68 18.28
C THR A 831 -11.16 20.28 17.88
N PHE A 832 -11.10 21.61 17.64
CA PHE A 832 -9.90 22.37 17.40
C PHE A 832 -8.91 22.44 18.58
N ASP A 833 -9.37 22.67 19.81
CA ASP A 833 -8.47 22.75 20.97
C ASP A 833 -7.84 21.38 21.25
N VAL A 834 -8.60 20.30 20.98
CA VAL A 834 -8.12 18.92 20.99
C VAL A 834 -7.09 18.69 19.87
N MET A 835 -7.38 19.13 18.65
CA MET A 835 -6.46 19.01 17.52
C MET A 835 -5.18 19.81 17.74
N LYS A 836 -5.26 21.04 18.25
CA LYS A 836 -4.09 21.85 18.62
C LYS A 836 -3.27 21.16 19.70
N THR A 837 -3.89 20.64 20.76
CA THR A 837 -3.16 19.92 21.82
C THR A 837 -2.48 18.66 21.26
N VAL A 838 -3.19 17.85 20.45
CA VAL A 838 -2.63 16.66 19.79
C VAL A 838 -1.51 17.00 18.81
N SER A 839 -1.64 18.11 18.08
CA SER A 839 -0.68 18.55 17.08
C SER A 839 0.59 19.11 17.74
N THR A 840 0.43 19.89 18.83
CA THR A 840 1.54 20.48 19.57
C THR A 840 2.25 19.40 20.43
N ASP A 841 1.52 18.54 21.14
CA ASP A 841 2.12 17.47 21.94
C ASP A 841 2.65 16.30 21.08
N GLY A 842 2.02 16.02 19.93
CA GLY A 842 2.46 15.00 18.98
C GLY A 842 3.80 15.32 18.32
N GLN A 843 4.09 16.61 18.09
CA GLN A 843 5.39 17.09 17.61
C GLN A 843 6.39 17.34 18.75
N ARG A 844 5.95 17.68 19.96
CA ARG A 844 6.85 17.76 21.13
C ARG A 844 7.45 16.41 21.52
N LEU A 845 6.74 15.31 21.26
CA LEU A 845 7.27 13.95 21.37
C LEU A 845 8.38 13.65 20.36
N SER A 846 8.53 14.47 19.30
CA SER A 846 9.57 14.30 18.29
C SER A 846 10.83 15.16 18.56
N ILE A 847 10.85 15.98 19.62
CA ILE A 847 11.90 16.99 19.86
C ILE A 847 12.55 16.79 21.25
N GLY A 848 12.13 15.76 22.00
CA GLY A 848 12.52 15.54 23.39
C GLY A 848 13.89 14.88 23.65
N GLU A 849 14.69 14.59 22.63
CA GLU A 849 16.08 14.07 22.78
C GLU A 849 17.11 15.15 22.46
#